data_AF-A0A8H3NBD2-F1
#
_entry.id   AF-A0A8H3NBD2-F1
#
_cell.length_a   1.000
_cell.length_b   1.000
_cell.length_c   1.000
_cell.angle_alpha   90.00
_cell.angle_beta   90.00
_cell.angle_gamma   90.00
#
_symmetry.space_group_name_H-M   'P 1'
#
loop_
_entity.id
_entity.type
_entity.pdbx_description
1 polymer ?
#
loop_
_entity_poly.entity_id
_entity_poly.type
_entity_poly.pdbx_seq_one_letter_code
_entity_poly.pdbx_strand_id
1 'polypeptide(L)'
;MATERSLGALLRSLQSTSELRDAINLLPSATSLLTLLGNPLNITLLSSQLLSAPAIWEQPVDLQACRRIISVFNTAAIAILQNDEPAEPRLPYVKPRKIEREDWVKAVVSGADEKSPRWRHLLLLGGILIGFEGQNRQGLPWSIRTKLESALVTAAQLALEELESRDGIDAKCITLVLNHTFELLSDHERSKISYDRLLPILIQTTYSSPEGLEGGYFLGTIDKDIVEVPGKRFQWSSQSATFRRVTAIISSPLISTLGPLSRLIAHSVENASDPTLVSQSVDHIAHFGRTLMVQWRQNKLSEIDVSEELEFLDSESLKSTIPSLWKLLRNCLYSVVIVLRAVLGRVLNDHILAADRIAPFLSMQALHILRNLYFVSSRLGQNASSQHTFVTLTAVDILAQYPNLVENFLQSVKPSELGQIPQHPIERCLDLYFMNTAELFTPVLSPKCSEELLIPATLPYLAAGGNNHLLEIFEAAHSVALAVFAIPGNAAIAARHLPFYIDNLFAVFPDNLSARQFRLAFKTVIKVTAPPSLVANSQPLLPSILLEVLHERALNASDKMLPQSTQGAAGAHQGLAPPVSERAALILALIDTLCFLRVEDLEEWLPLTANLIHTIRTPEMRGVCIERFWEALSSGEMDVERAHCCVTWWSTRGGRELVLFGNTAPDADSGSHAEGAYMSGAVGGVAPESKL
;
A
#
# COMPACT_ATOMS: atom_id res chain seq x y z
N MET A 1 -9.20 -40.69 44.57
CA MET A 1 -10.55 -40.54 45.14
C MET A 1 -11.20 -39.17 44.90
N ALA A 2 -10.69 -38.05 45.44
CA ALA A 2 -11.35 -36.74 45.26
C ALA A 2 -11.38 -36.27 43.78
N THR A 3 -10.24 -36.40 43.08
CA THR A 3 -10.09 -36.07 41.65
C THR A 3 -10.90 -36.96 40.70
N GLU A 4 -11.13 -38.21 41.08
CA GLU A 4 -11.95 -39.16 40.30
C GLU A 4 -13.45 -38.86 40.46
N ARG A 5 -13.88 -38.45 41.67
CA ARG A 5 -15.26 -38.00 41.91
C ARG A 5 -15.57 -36.71 41.15
N SER A 6 -14.62 -35.77 41.09
CA SER A 6 -14.78 -34.54 40.30
C SER A 6 -14.79 -34.82 38.80
N LEU A 7 -13.98 -35.78 38.31
CA LEU A 7 -14.06 -36.24 36.92
C LEU A 7 -15.44 -36.84 36.60
N GLY A 8 -15.93 -37.76 37.43
CA GLY A 8 -17.26 -38.36 37.24
C GLY A 8 -18.42 -37.37 37.36
N ALA A 9 -18.27 -36.27 38.11
CA ALA A 9 -19.23 -35.18 38.13
C ALA A 9 -19.19 -34.36 36.83
N LEU A 10 -17.98 -33.97 36.39
CA LEU A 10 -17.79 -33.22 35.15
C LEU A 10 -18.31 -33.97 33.93
N LEU A 11 -18.00 -35.26 33.81
CA LEU A 11 -18.44 -36.09 32.68
C LEU A 11 -19.96 -36.20 32.60
N ARG A 12 -20.63 -36.36 33.75
CA ARG A 12 -22.10 -36.36 33.81
C ARG A 12 -22.67 -35.01 33.37
N SER A 13 -22.09 -33.90 33.85
CA SER A 13 -22.52 -32.56 33.44
C SER A 13 -22.33 -32.32 31.94
N LEU A 14 -21.21 -32.75 31.34
CA LEU A 14 -20.97 -32.65 29.90
C LEU A 14 -21.92 -33.50 29.06
N GLN A 15 -22.58 -34.49 29.65
CA GLN A 15 -23.59 -35.33 28.99
C GLN A 15 -25.03 -34.84 29.20
N SER A 16 -25.30 -34.07 30.27
CA SER A 16 -26.66 -33.68 30.66
C SER A 16 -27.00 -32.21 30.48
N THR A 17 -26.04 -31.35 30.16
CA THR A 17 -26.26 -29.89 30.07
C THR A 17 -27.08 -29.53 28.82
N SER A 18 -28.11 -28.70 28.99
CA SER A 18 -29.04 -28.29 27.94
C SER A 18 -28.64 -27.02 27.18
N GLU A 19 -27.70 -26.21 27.69
CA GLU A 19 -27.24 -24.97 27.04
C GLU A 19 -25.72 -24.96 26.83
N LEU A 20 -25.27 -24.55 25.64
CA LEU A 20 -23.85 -24.48 25.28
C LEU A 20 -23.06 -23.56 26.21
N ARG A 21 -23.68 -22.47 26.69
CA ARG A 21 -23.02 -21.52 27.60
C ARG A 21 -22.63 -22.19 28.92
N ASP A 22 -23.49 -23.04 29.44
CA ASP A 22 -23.24 -23.80 30.66
C ASP A 22 -22.17 -24.86 30.43
N ALA A 23 -22.21 -25.55 29.28
CA ALA A 23 -21.16 -26.50 28.90
C ALA A 23 -19.79 -25.82 28.79
N ILE A 24 -19.73 -24.62 28.21
CA ILE A 24 -18.51 -23.83 28.09
C ILE A 24 -17.99 -23.35 29.46
N ASN A 25 -18.88 -23.06 30.42
CA ASN A 25 -18.50 -22.69 31.79
C ASN A 25 -17.80 -23.85 32.55
N LEU A 26 -17.94 -25.09 32.08
CA LEU A 26 -17.26 -26.27 32.65
C LEU A 26 -15.83 -26.46 32.13
N LEU A 27 -15.43 -25.76 31.06
CA LEU A 27 -14.10 -25.91 30.44
C LEU A 27 -12.94 -25.59 31.39
N PRO A 28 -12.98 -24.55 32.27
CA PRO A 28 -11.93 -24.32 33.26
C PRO A 28 -11.73 -25.51 34.21
N SER A 29 -12.81 -26.19 34.61
CA SER A 29 -12.73 -27.41 35.42
C SER A 29 -12.10 -28.56 34.64
N ALA A 30 -12.42 -28.69 33.35
CA ALA A 30 -11.78 -29.66 32.48
C ALA A 30 -10.27 -29.39 32.35
N THR A 31 -9.85 -28.14 32.14
CA THR A 31 -8.43 -27.73 32.11
C THR A 31 -7.72 -28.11 33.40
N SER A 32 -8.31 -27.80 34.57
CA SER A 32 -7.72 -28.15 35.87
C SER A 32 -7.63 -29.66 36.09
N LEU A 33 -8.57 -30.46 35.58
CA LEU A 33 -8.50 -31.91 35.71
C LEU A 33 -7.45 -32.50 34.76
N LEU A 34 -7.34 -31.98 33.54
CA LEU A 34 -6.29 -32.40 32.60
C LEU A 34 -4.89 -32.24 33.20
N THR A 35 -4.64 -31.23 34.04
CA THR A 35 -3.33 -31.00 34.67
C THR A 35 -3.09 -31.82 35.95
N LEU A 36 -4.16 -32.22 36.66
CA LEU A 36 -4.07 -32.90 37.95
C LEU A 36 -4.22 -34.42 37.88
N LEU A 37 -4.83 -34.94 36.82
CA LEU A 37 -5.03 -36.38 36.65
C LEU A 37 -3.68 -37.06 36.36
N GLY A 38 -3.33 -38.07 37.17
CA GLY A 38 -2.11 -38.87 36.98
C GLY A 38 -2.34 -40.21 36.27
N ASN A 39 -3.60 -40.60 36.02
CA ASN A 39 -3.93 -41.84 35.32
C ASN A 39 -4.17 -41.56 33.81
N PRO A 40 -3.35 -42.11 32.90
CA PRO A 40 -3.48 -41.94 31.45
C PRO A 40 -4.90 -42.21 30.93
N LEU A 41 -5.57 -43.27 31.40
CA LEU A 41 -6.92 -43.63 30.93
C LEU A 41 -7.96 -42.56 31.25
N ASN A 42 -7.84 -41.91 32.42
CA ASN A 42 -8.75 -40.84 32.81
C ASN A 42 -8.52 -39.57 31.97
N ILE A 43 -7.27 -39.30 31.59
CA ILE A 43 -6.91 -38.19 30.70
C ILE A 43 -7.46 -38.44 29.29
N THR A 44 -7.27 -39.66 28.76
CA THR A 44 -7.82 -40.09 27.47
C THR A 44 -9.35 -39.97 27.46
N LEU A 45 -10.02 -40.45 28.51
CA LEU A 45 -11.48 -40.35 28.63
C LEU A 45 -11.95 -38.90 28.63
N LEU A 46 -11.33 -38.04 29.44
CA LEU A 46 -11.69 -36.62 29.49
C LEU A 46 -11.47 -35.93 28.14
N SER A 47 -10.37 -36.23 27.47
CA SER A 47 -10.04 -35.67 26.15
C SER A 47 -11.04 -36.11 25.08
N SER A 48 -11.40 -37.39 25.02
CA SER A 48 -12.44 -37.91 24.12
C SER A 48 -13.81 -37.28 24.39
N GLN A 49 -14.18 -37.11 25.67
CA GLN A 49 -15.44 -36.48 26.03
C GLN A 49 -15.48 -34.99 25.65
N LEU A 50 -14.37 -34.25 25.76
CA LEU A 50 -14.34 -32.85 25.27
C LEU A 50 -14.57 -32.73 23.76
N LEU A 51 -14.24 -33.77 22.98
CA LEU A 51 -14.42 -33.78 21.52
C LEU A 51 -15.75 -34.39 21.04
N SER A 52 -16.43 -35.17 21.89
CA SER A 52 -17.64 -35.92 21.55
C SER A 52 -18.88 -35.56 22.39
N ALA A 53 -18.73 -34.80 23.48
CA ALA A 53 -19.83 -34.50 24.39
C ALA A 53 -21.01 -33.79 23.69
N PRO A 54 -22.25 -34.33 23.79
CA PRO A 54 -23.46 -33.72 23.25
C PRO A 54 -23.66 -32.27 23.66
N ALA A 55 -23.41 -31.94 24.93
CA ALA A 55 -23.63 -30.59 25.46
C ALA A 55 -22.80 -29.50 24.77
N ILE A 56 -21.67 -29.88 24.14
CA ILE A 56 -20.82 -28.96 23.38
C ILE A 56 -21.21 -28.99 21.90
N TRP A 57 -21.46 -30.18 21.35
CA TRP A 57 -21.41 -30.39 19.90
C TRP A 57 -22.76 -30.64 19.21
N GLU A 58 -23.84 -30.90 19.96
CA GLU A 58 -25.20 -30.99 19.39
C GLU A 58 -25.87 -29.61 19.25
N GLN A 59 -25.22 -28.56 19.74
CA GLN A 59 -25.67 -27.17 19.63
C GLN A 59 -24.92 -26.43 18.51
N PRO A 60 -25.47 -25.33 17.96
CA PRO A 60 -24.74 -24.51 17.00
C PRO A 60 -23.47 -23.93 17.63
N VAL A 61 -22.31 -24.37 17.15
CA VAL A 61 -20.98 -23.96 17.64
C VAL A 61 -20.40 -22.87 16.74
N ASP A 62 -19.83 -21.84 17.34
CA ASP A 62 -19.10 -20.75 16.67
C ASP A 62 -17.58 -20.91 16.82
N LEU A 63 -16.81 -20.06 16.12
CA LEU A 63 -15.34 -20.13 16.23
C LEU A 63 -14.82 -19.72 17.62
N GLN A 64 -15.60 -18.97 18.41
CA GLN A 64 -15.22 -18.63 19.78
C GLN A 64 -15.24 -19.86 20.68
N ALA A 65 -16.25 -20.72 20.54
CA ALA A 65 -16.31 -21.99 21.24
C ALA A 65 -15.16 -22.92 20.81
N CYS A 66 -14.86 -23.02 19.50
CA CYS A 66 -13.68 -23.74 19.00
C CYS A 66 -12.38 -23.21 19.64
N ARG A 67 -12.20 -21.88 19.67
CA ARG A 67 -11.03 -21.23 20.30
C ARG A 67 -10.94 -21.52 21.79
N ARG A 68 -12.06 -21.57 22.52
CA ARG A 68 -12.08 -21.94 23.94
C ARG A 68 -11.63 -23.39 24.16
N ILE A 69 -12.03 -24.31 23.29
CA ILE A 69 -11.59 -25.72 23.35
C ILE A 69 -10.08 -25.83 23.05
N ILE A 70 -9.56 -25.11 22.06
CA ILE A 70 -8.10 -25.01 21.83
C ILE A 70 -7.41 -24.51 23.11
N SER A 71 -7.99 -23.49 23.76
CA SER A 71 -7.45 -22.92 25.00
C SER A 71 -7.39 -23.92 26.15
N VAL A 72 -8.34 -24.86 26.25
CA VAL A 72 -8.31 -25.91 27.29
C VAL A 72 -7.03 -26.73 27.19
N PHE A 73 -6.74 -27.26 26.00
CA PHE A 73 -5.55 -28.09 25.77
C PHE A 73 -4.25 -27.27 25.82
N ASN A 74 -4.27 -26.04 25.29
CA ASN A 74 -3.14 -25.11 25.35
C ASN A 74 -2.76 -24.77 26.80
N THR A 75 -3.72 -24.31 27.60
CA THR A 75 -3.47 -23.95 29.00
C THR A 75 -3.06 -25.17 29.82
N ALA A 76 -3.65 -26.35 29.57
CA ALA A 76 -3.23 -27.57 30.24
C ALA A 76 -1.78 -27.96 29.89
N ALA A 77 -1.39 -27.88 28.62
CA ALA A 77 -0.02 -28.14 28.17
C ALA A 77 1.00 -27.18 28.82
N ILE A 78 0.70 -25.87 28.87
CA ILE A 78 1.55 -24.88 29.55
C ILE A 78 1.71 -25.22 31.04
N ALA A 79 0.63 -25.59 31.72
CA ALA A 79 0.68 -25.94 33.14
C ALA A 79 1.47 -27.23 33.41
N ILE A 80 1.38 -28.24 32.54
CA ILE A 80 2.22 -29.44 32.62
C ILE A 80 3.69 -29.09 32.46
N LEU A 81 4.04 -28.21 31.52
CA LEU A 81 5.41 -27.76 31.32
C LEU A 81 5.97 -27.03 32.56
N GLN A 82 5.18 -26.11 33.15
CA GLN A 82 5.56 -25.37 34.35
C GLN A 82 5.70 -26.27 35.59
N ASN A 83 4.88 -27.31 35.69
CA ASN A 83 4.90 -28.24 36.83
C ASN A 83 6.12 -29.16 36.87
N ASP A 84 6.89 -29.23 35.78
CA ASP A 84 8.11 -30.01 35.68
C ASP A 84 9.40 -29.19 35.81
N GLU A 85 9.31 -27.87 36.03
CA GLU A 85 10.47 -27.10 36.49
C GLU A 85 10.85 -27.53 37.91
N PRO A 86 12.16 -27.67 38.23
CA PRO A 86 12.60 -28.18 39.52
C PRO A 86 12.23 -27.17 40.63
N ALA A 87 11.18 -27.46 41.38
CA ALA A 87 10.88 -26.76 42.62
C ALA A 87 12.06 -26.88 43.61
N GLU A 88 12.42 -25.77 44.26
CA GLU A 88 13.35 -25.74 45.41
C GLU A 88 13.09 -26.90 46.37
N PRO A 89 14.13 -27.46 47.02
CA PRO A 89 13.99 -28.64 47.87
C PRO A 89 13.27 -28.27 49.18
N ARG A 90 11.93 -28.30 49.17
CA ARG A 90 11.12 -28.18 50.38
C ARG A 90 10.25 -29.41 50.61
N LEU A 91 10.67 -30.14 51.64
CA LEU A 91 10.01 -31.11 52.52
C LEU A 91 9.48 -32.44 51.93
N PRO A 92 9.68 -33.56 52.66
CA PRO A 92 9.32 -34.91 52.25
C PRO A 92 7.86 -35.20 52.63
N TYR A 93 6.91 -34.75 51.81
CA TYR A 93 5.55 -35.29 51.85
C TYR A 93 5.25 -35.96 50.51
N VAL A 94 4.55 -37.10 50.58
CA VAL A 94 4.15 -37.98 49.47
C VAL A 94 3.68 -37.15 48.28
N LYS A 95 4.55 -36.96 47.29
CA LYS A 95 4.19 -36.27 46.05
C LYS A 95 3.18 -37.18 45.31
N PRO A 96 2.03 -36.64 44.85
CA PRO A 96 1.16 -37.41 43.96
C PRO A 96 1.97 -37.90 42.76
N ARG A 97 1.71 -39.14 42.31
CA ARG A 97 2.31 -39.70 41.08
C ARG A 97 2.09 -38.71 39.93
N LYS A 98 3.13 -37.96 39.58
CA LYS A 98 3.11 -37.07 38.41
C LYS A 98 3.27 -37.95 37.17
N ILE A 99 2.37 -37.76 36.21
CA ILE A 99 2.50 -38.35 34.87
C ILE A 99 3.62 -37.60 34.14
N GLU A 100 4.50 -38.32 33.45
CA GLU A 100 5.54 -37.69 32.64
C GLU A 100 4.92 -36.95 31.44
N ARG A 101 5.58 -35.88 30.96
CA ARG A 101 5.06 -35.05 29.85
C ARG A 101 4.72 -35.88 28.62
N GLU A 102 5.61 -36.81 28.24
CA GLU A 102 5.39 -37.64 27.06
C GLU A 102 4.16 -38.53 27.20
N ASP A 103 3.97 -39.11 28.38
CA ASP A 103 2.84 -40.00 28.68
C ASP A 103 1.54 -39.21 28.79
N TRP A 104 1.60 -37.98 29.30
CA TRP A 104 0.47 -37.05 29.28
C TRP A 104 0.07 -36.72 27.84
N VAL A 105 1.01 -36.34 26.98
CA VAL A 105 0.73 -36.04 25.56
C VAL A 105 0.13 -37.25 24.87
N LYS A 106 0.73 -38.44 25.02
CA LYS A 106 0.19 -39.69 24.45
C LYS A 106 -1.23 -39.96 24.95
N ALA A 107 -1.51 -39.76 26.23
CA ALA A 107 -2.83 -39.98 26.82
C ALA A 107 -3.89 -39.01 26.27
N VAL A 108 -3.55 -37.72 26.16
CA VAL A 108 -4.46 -36.71 25.60
C VAL A 108 -4.73 -36.97 24.11
N VAL A 109 -3.68 -37.21 23.32
CA VAL A 109 -3.79 -37.50 21.88
C VAL A 109 -4.59 -38.77 21.63
N SER A 110 -4.47 -39.79 22.48
CA SER A 110 -5.27 -41.02 22.39
C SER A 110 -6.78 -40.77 22.59
N GLY A 111 -7.17 -39.61 23.13
CA GLY A 111 -8.57 -39.21 23.26
C GLY A 111 -9.20 -38.74 21.94
N ALA A 112 -8.39 -38.47 20.90
CA ALA A 112 -8.88 -38.18 19.55
C ALA A 112 -9.27 -39.50 18.83
N ASP A 113 -10.31 -40.16 19.36
CA ASP A 113 -10.82 -41.44 18.89
C ASP A 113 -11.91 -41.30 17.81
N GLU A 114 -12.41 -42.41 17.29
CA GLU A 114 -13.40 -42.44 16.19
C GLU A 114 -14.77 -41.85 16.56
N LYS A 115 -14.98 -41.46 17.82
CA LYS A 115 -16.23 -40.88 18.30
C LYS A 115 -16.38 -39.41 17.93
N SER A 116 -15.31 -38.75 17.50
CA SER A 116 -15.34 -37.38 17.03
C SER A 116 -14.82 -37.26 15.60
N PRO A 117 -15.38 -36.33 14.80
CA PRO A 117 -14.89 -36.06 13.46
C PRO A 117 -13.48 -35.47 13.47
N ARG A 118 -12.74 -35.65 12.37
CA ARG A 118 -11.30 -35.32 12.29
C ARG A 118 -11.01 -33.84 12.52
N TRP A 119 -11.90 -32.95 12.10
CA TRP A 119 -11.72 -31.51 12.32
C TRP A 119 -11.69 -31.13 13.81
N ARG A 120 -12.36 -31.89 14.70
CA ARG A 120 -12.29 -31.66 16.15
C ARG A 120 -10.96 -32.13 16.74
N HIS A 121 -10.33 -33.13 16.13
CA HIS A 121 -9.01 -33.59 16.55
C HIS A 121 -7.98 -32.47 16.37
N LEU A 122 -8.15 -31.60 15.36
CA LEU A 122 -7.32 -30.42 15.17
C LEU A 122 -7.34 -29.47 16.35
N LEU A 123 -8.49 -29.28 17.01
CA LEU A 123 -8.59 -28.41 18.19
C LEU A 123 -7.70 -28.91 19.34
N LEU A 124 -7.70 -30.22 19.55
CA LEU A 124 -6.87 -30.89 20.55
C LEU A 124 -5.40 -30.82 20.18
N LEU A 125 -5.05 -31.32 18.98
CA LEU A 125 -3.67 -31.41 18.52
C LEU A 125 -3.02 -30.02 18.42
N GLY A 126 -3.77 -29.04 17.88
CA GLY A 126 -3.33 -27.66 17.77
C GLY A 126 -3.18 -27.00 19.13
N GLY A 127 -4.12 -27.23 20.05
CA GLY A 127 -4.01 -26.72 21.43
C GLY A 127 -2.76 -27.22 22.14
N ILE A 128 -2.46 -28.52 22.06
CA ILE A 128 -1.24 -29.11 22.64
C ILE A 128 0.02 -28.51 22.00
N LEU A 129 0.07 -28.45 20.66
CA LEU A 129 1.25 -27.95 19.94
C LEU A 129 1.53 -26.49 20.29
N ILE A 130 0.49 -25.63 20.30
CA ILE A 130 0.62 -24.22 20.69
C ILE A 130 1.09 -24.08 22.14
N GLY A 131 0.55 -24.90 23.06
CA GLY A 131 0.89 -24.83 24.47
C GLY A 131 2.34 -25.19 24.77
N PHE A 132 2.87 -26.23 24.13
CA PHE A 132 4.25 -26.68 24.35
C PHE A 132 5.30 -25.95 23.50
N GLU A 133 4.99 -25.58 22.26
CA GLU A 133 5.97 -25.04 21.32
C GLU A 133 5.79 -23.54 21.06
N GLY A 134 4.60 -23.00 21.31
CA GLY A 134 4.33 -21.57 21.13
C GLY A 134 5.24 -20.70 22.00
N GLN A 135 5.51 -19.47 21.55
CA GLN A 135 6.43 -18.53 22.19
C GLN A 135 7.84 -19.11 22.45
N ASN A 136 8.32 -19.99 21.55
CA ASN A 136 9.64 -20.61 21.61
C ASN A 136 9.92 -21.39 22.91
N ARG A 137 8.89 -21.98 23.52
CA ARG A 137 9.01 -22.76 24.76
C ARG A 137 9.82 -24.05 24.62
N GLN A 138 9.81 -24.67 23.44
CA GLN A 138 10.51 -25.95 23.15
C GLN A 138 10.20 -27.02 24.21
N GLY A 139 8.93 -27.15 24.59
CA GLY A 139 8.51 -27.95 25.74
C GLY A 139 8.55 -29.46 25.50
N LEU A 140 8.59 -29.92 24.25
CA LEU A 140 8.56 -31.34 23.88
C LEU A 140 9.90 -31.88 23.36
N PRO A 141 10.22 -33.15 23.67
CA PRO A 141 11.26 -33.88 22.96
C PRO A 141 10.98 -33.94 21.46
N TRP A 142 12.04 -33.85 20.65
CA TRP A 142 11.95 -33.79 19.19
C TRP A 142 11.12 -34.93 18.57
N SER A 143 11.22 -36.14 19.11
CA SER A 143 10.46 -37.32 18.63
C SER A 143 8.95 -37.19 18.86
N ILE A 144 8.52 -36.64 20.00
CA ILE A 144 7.12 -36.42 20.33
C ILE A 144 6.58 -35.23 19.54
N ARG A 145 7.37 -34.14 19.45
CA ARG A 145 7.04 -32.98 18.63
C ARG A 145 6.77 -33.38 17.18
N THR A 146 7.69 -34.12 16.55
CA THR A 146 7.54 -34.56 15.15
C THR A 146 6.30 -35.42 14.95
N LYS A 147 5.99 -36.32 15.88
CA LYS A 147 4.76 -37.12 15.84
C LYS A 147 3.50 -36.26 16.00
N LEU A 148 3.55 -35.23 16.84
CA LEU A 148 2.43 -34.32 17.04
C LEU A 148 2.18 -33.44 15.81
N GLU A 149 3.24 -32.89 15.21
CA GLU A 149 3.16 -32.16 13.93
C GLU A 149 2.55 -33.05 12.83
N SER A 150 3.07 -34.27 12.68
CA SER A 150 2.57 -35.23 11.69
C SER A 150 1.11 -35.65 11.95
N ALA A 151 0.73 -35.86 13.21
CA ALA A 151 -0.66 -36.13 13.57
C ALA A 151 -1.59 -34.96 13.25
N LEU A 152 -1.15 -33.72 13.50
CA LEU A 152 -1.92 -32.51 13.17
C LEU A 152 -2.15 -32.40 11.66
N VAL A 153 -1.09 -32.56 10.86
CA VAL A 153 -1.18 -32.49 9.39
C VAL A 153 -2.04 -33.63 8.84
N THR A 154 -1.89 -34.84 9.36
CA THR A 154 -2.73 -35.99 8.96
C THR A 154 -4.20 -35.75 9.29
N ALA A 155 -4.49 -35.25 10.50
CA ALA A 155 -5.86 -34.90 10.88
C ALA A 155 -6.42 -33.77 10.00
N ALA A 156 -5.59 -32.81 9.57
CA ALA A 156 -6.02 -31.71 8.72
C ALA A 156 -6.37 -32.21 7.32
N GLN A 157 -5.54 -33.11 6.77
CA GLN A 157 -5.78 -33.73 5.48
C GLN A 157 -7.06 -34.57 5.47
N LEU A 158 -7.27 -35.40 6.50
CA LEU A 158 -8.50 -36.20 6.62
C LEU A 158 -9.74 -35.30 6.82
N ALA A 159 -9.62 -34.23 7.61
CA ALA A 159 -10.71 -33.28 7.78
C ALA A 159 -11.06 -32.53 6.48
N LEU A 160 -10.07 -32.23 5.65
CA LEU A 160 -10.27 -31.66 4.31
C LEU A 160 -10.89 -32.67 3.33
N GLU A 161 -10.71 -33.97 3.56
CA GLU A 161 -11.31 -35.04 2.77
C GLU A 161 -12.76 -35.33 3.14
N GLU A 162 -13.09 -35.22 4.42
CA GLU A 162 -14.44 -35.42 4.99
C GLU A 162 -15.37 -34.20 4.80
N LEU A 163 -14.87 -33.09 4.26
CA LEU A 163 -15.61 -31.83 4.19
C LEU A 163 -16.80 -31.91 3.22
N GLU A 164 -18.03 -31.80 3.72
CA GLU A 164 -19.25 -31.79 2.90
C GLU A 164 -19.56 -30.40 2.33
N SER A 165 -19.25 -29.33 3.09
CA SER A 165 -19.53 -27.94 2.72
C SER A 165 -18.38 -27.02 3.09
N ARG A 166 -18.07 -26.07 2.21
CA ARG A 166 -17.03 -25.06 2.43
C ARG A 166 -17.44 -23.97 3.44
N ASP A 167 -18.72 -23.88 3.79
CA ASP A 167 -19.26 -22.87 4.72
C ASP A 167 -19.49 -23.43 6.14
N GLY A 168 -19.23 -24.72 6.35
CA GLY A 168 -19.41 -25.40 7.63
C GLY A 168 -18.46 -24.91 8.73
N ILE A 169 -18.78 -25.26 9.98
CA ILE A 169 -17.92 -24.96 11.14
C ILE A 169 -16.59 -25.73 11.10
N ASP A 170 -16.59 -26.89 10.47
CA ASP A 170 -15.42 -27.73 10.17
C ASP A 170 -14.39 -26.98 9.31
N ALA A 171 -14.80 -26.39 8.18
CA ALA A 171 -13.94 -25.59 7.29
C ALA A 171 -13.31 -24.40 8.02
N LYS A 172 -14.14 -23.70 8.80
CA LYS A 172 -13.73 -22.55 9.62
C LYS A 172 -12.75 -22.97 10.72
N CYS A 173 -12.99 -24.13 11.34
CA CYS A 173 -12.13 -24.70 12.38
C CYS A 173 -10.77 -25.11 11.83
N ILE A 174 -10.73 -25.77 10.67
CA ILE A 174 -9.47 -26.12 9.97
C ILE A 174 -8.65 -24.85 9.74
N THR A 175 -9.28 -23.80 9.19
CA THR A 175 -8.66 -22.49 8.97
C THR A 175 -8.12 -21.89 10.26
N LEU A 176 -8.92 -21.90 11.34
CA LEU A 176 -8.53 -21.35 12.64
C LEU A 176 -7.31 -22.05 13.21
N VAL A 177 -7.32 -23.39 13.26
CA VAL A 177 -6.24 -24.18 13.86
C VAL A 177 -4.96 -24.01 13.05
N LEU A 178 -5.03 -24.21 11.73
CA LEU A 178 -3.86 -24.09 10.86
C LEU A 178 -3.26 -22.68 10.95
N ASN A 179 -4.07 -21.62 10.98
CA ASN A 179 -3.56 -20.26 11.13
C ASN A 179 -2.70 -20.08 12.41
N HIS A 180 -3.07 -20.72 13.52
CA HIS A 180 -2.33 -20.60 14.77
C HIS A 180 -1.14 -21.57 14.88
N THR A 181 -1.15 -22.69 14.15
CA THR A 181 -0.10 -23.71 14.23
C THR A 181 0.89 -23.67 13.08
N PHE A 182 0.58 -23.00 11.97
CA PHE A 182 1.36 -23.09 10.74
C PHE A 182 2.83 -22.70 10.94
N GLU A 183 3.10 -21.64 11.69
CA GLU A 183 4.47 -21.19 12.00
C GLU A 183 5.25 -22.17 12.89
N LEU A 184 4.56 -23.06 13.62
CA LEU A 184 5.17 -24.08 14.49
C LEU A 184 5.55 -25.36 13.76
N LEU A 185 4.91 -25.63 12.61
CA LEU A 185 5.19 -26.81 11.78
C LEU A 185 6.55 -26.69 11.10
N SER A 186 7.26 -27.82 11.03
CA SER A 186 8.45 -27.95 10.19
C SER A 186 8.09 -27.87 8.70
N ASP A 187 9.05 -27.43 7.86
CA ASP A 187 8.83 -27.31 6.42
C ASP A 187 8.48 -28.65 5.76
N HIS A 188 8.98 -29.76 6.32
CA HIS A 188 8.62 -31.11 5.89
C HIS A 188 7.14 -31.44 6.14
N GLU A 189 6.58 -31.02 7.27
CA GLU A 189 5.15 -31.26 7.55
C GLU A 189 4.26 -30.28 6.80
N ARG A 190 4.71 -29.03 6.60
CA ARG A 190 4.01 -28.06 5.74
C ARG A 190 3.85 -28.57 4.30
N SER A 191 4.85 -29.24 3.74
CA SER A 191 4.78 -29.72 2.35
C SER A 191 3.81 -30.89 2.14
N LYS A 192 3.34 -31.54 3.20
CA LYS A 192 2.36 -32.64 3.13
C LYS A 192 0.90 -32.16 3.08
N ILE A 193 0.65 -30.88 3.33
CA ILE A 193 -0.71 -30.32 3.31
C ILE A 193 -1.19 -30.22 1.86
N SER A 194 -2.40 -30.70 1.58
CA SER A 194 -3.03 -30.51 0.26
C SER A 194 -3.51 -29.07 0.07
N TYR A 195 -2.63 -28.23 -0.48
CA TYR A 195 -2.94 -26.82 -0.75
C TYR A 195 -4.06 -26.62 -1.77
N ASP A 196 -4.27 -27.56 -2.69
CA ASP A 196 -5.38 -27.50 -3.65
C ASP A 196 -6.75 -27.58 -2.96
N ARG A 197 -6.85 -28.33 -1.87
CA ARG A 197 -8.08 -28.40 -1.06
C ARG A 197 -8.17 -27.25 -0.05
N LEU A 198 -7.04 -26.86 0.51
CA LEU A 198 -6.97 -25.85 1.55
C LEU A 198 -7.23 -24.43 1.02
N LEU A 199 -6.62 -24.05 -0.11
CA LEU A 199 -6.68 -22.68 -0.64
C LEU A 199 -8.13 -22.18 -0.84
N PRO A 200 -9.03 -22.92 -1.49
CA PRO A 200 -10.43 -22.49 -1.64
C PRO A 200 -11.14 -22.28 -0.30
N ILE A 201 -10.84 -23.11 0.70
CA ILE A 201 -11.44 -23.00 2.04
C ILE A 201 -10.93 -21.76 2.76
N LEU A 202 -9.63 -21.48 2.69
CA LEU A 202 -9.05 -20.29 3.32
C LEU A 202 -9.64 -19.00 2.71
N ILE A 203 -9.74 -18.94 1.38
CA ILE A 203 -10.32 -17.79 0.66
C ILE A 203 -11.79 -17.60 1.06
N GLN A 204 -12.61 -18.65 0.95
CA GLN A 204 -14.04 -18.59 1.26
C GLN A 204 -14.28 -18.23 2.73
N THR A 205 -13.56 -18.87 3.65
CA THR A 205 -13.67 -18.64 5.09
C THR A 205 -13.30 -17.21 5.46
N THR A 206 -12.23 -16.67 4.86
CA THR A 206 -11.71 -15.35 5.20
C THR A 206 -12.58 -14.24 4.63
N TYR A 207 -12.92 -14.30 3.34
CA TYR A 207 -13.55 -13.17 2.64
C TYR A 207 -15.07 -13.24 2.62
N SER A 208 -15.68 -14.43 2.55
CA SER A 208 -17.12 -14.58 2.35
C SER A 208 -17.89 -14.97 3.62
N SER A 209 -17.25 -15.71 4.53
CA SER A 209 -17.96 -16.32 5.66
C SER A 209 -18.39 -15.33 6.75
N PRO A 210 -19.41 -15.67 7.57
CA PRO A 210 -19.87 -14.82 8.67
C PRO A 210 -18.88 -14.68 9.84
N GLU A 211 -17.90 -15.58 9.91
CA GLU A 211 -16.80 -15.52 10.89
C GLU A 211 -15.58 -14.76 10.34
N GLY A 212 -15.58 -14.45 9.04
CA GLY A 212 -14.57 -13.69 8.33
C GLY A 212 -15.02 -12.25 8.07
N LEU A 213 -14.90 -11.81 6.81
CA LEU A 213 -15.20 -10.45 6.36
C LEU A 213 -16.60 -10.28 5.74
N GLU A 214 -17.47 -11.30 5.85
CA GLU A 214 -18.89 -11.22 5.47
C GLU A 214 -19.14 -10.75 4.02
N GLY A 215 -18.23 -11.09 3.10
CA GLY A 215 -18.29 -10.63 1.71
C GLY A 215 -18.15 -9.12 1.53
N GLY A 216 -17.84 -8.36 2.60
CA GLY A 216 -17.84 -6.90 2.61
C GLY A 216 -19.22 -6.26 2.82
N TYR A 217 -20.29 -7.04 2.98
CA TYR A 217 -21.66 -6.53 3.12
C TYR A 217 -21.90 -5.72 4.40
N PHE A 218 -21.08 -5.93 5.44
CA PHE A 218 -21.19 -5.17 6.68
C PHE A 218 -21.10 -3.65 6.45
N LEU A 219 -20.35 -3.22 5.44
CA LEU A 219 -20.07 -1.79 5.19
C LEU A 219 -21.33 -1.00 4.80
N GLY A 220 -22.21 -1.58 3.99
CA GLY A 220 -23.46 -0.92 3.60
C GLY A 220 -24.49 -0.91 4.72
N THR A 221 -24.40 -1.85 5.68
CA THR A 221 -25.32 -1.86 6.82
C THR A 221 -25.14 -0.67 7.76
N ILE A 222 -23.93 -0.09 7.79
CA ILE A 222 -23.56 1.04 8.65
C ILE A 222 -24.45 2.26 8.39
N ASP A 223 -24.90 2.47 7.14
CA ASP A 223 -25.76 3.61 6.77
C ASP A 223 -27.05 3.73 7.59
N LYS A 224 -27.58 2.59 8.07
CA LYS A 224 -28.81 2.51 8.87
C LYS A 224 -28.72 3.25 10.19
N ASP A 225 -27.53 3.30 10.80
CA ASP A 225 -27.31 3.91 12.12
C ASP A 225 -26.59 5.26 12.03
N ILE A 226 -26.36 5.78 10.82
CA ILE A 226 -25.80 7.12 10.59
C ILE A 226 -26.93 8.14 10.58
N VAL A 227 -26.89 9.06 11.55
CA VAL A 227 -27.91 10.08 11.77
C VAL A 227 -27.30 11.46 11.61
N GLU A 228 -28.03 12.38 10.98
CA GLU A 228 -27.67 13.79 10.93
C GLU A 228 -28.02 14.47 12.26
N VAL A 229 -27.05 15.11 12.89
CA VAL A 229 -27.18 15.86 14.14
C VAL A 229 -27.11 17.38 13.88
N PRO A 230 -27.55 18.23 14.83
CA PRO A 230 -27.56 19.67 14.64
C PRO A 230 -26.20 20.22 14.16
N GLY A 231 -26.23 21.08 13.14
CA GLY A 231 -25.04 21.61 12.50
C GLY A 231 -24.59 20.87 11.24
N LYS A 232 -25.48 20.11 10.59
CA LYS A 232 -25.20 19.31 9.37
C LYS A 232 -24.07 18.30 9.55
N ARG A 233 -23.91 17.78 10.77
CA ARG A 233 -22.91 16.76 11.07
C ARG A 233 -23.54 15.39 11.06
N PHE A 234 -22.78 14.39 10.69
CA PHE A 234 -23.15 12.99 10.83
C PHE A 234 -22.60 12.42 12.14
N GLN A 235 -23.46 11.70 12.85
CA GLN A 235 -23.10 10.93 14.03
C GLN A 235 -23.34 9.45 13.75
N TRP A 236 -22.33 8.64 14.06
CA TRP A 236 -22.42 7.20 14.14
C TRP A 236 -22.06 6.77 15.56
N SER A 237 -23.10 6.52 16.37
CA SER A 237 -22.95 6.25 17.80
C SER A 237 -22.21 4.94 18.08
N SER A 238 -21.33 4.95 19.08
CA SER A 238 -20.65 3.76 19.61
C SER A 238 -21.61 2.72 20.23
N GLN A 239 -22.85 3.10 20.52
CA GLN A 239 -23.85 2.18 21.05
C GLN A 239 -24.68 1.49 19.96
N SER A 240 -24.51 1.89 18.70
CA SER A 240 -25.29 1.40 17.56
C SER A 240 -25.08 -0.10 17.27
N ALA A 241 -26.06 -0.73 16.65
CA ALA A 241 -26.00 -2.16 16.33
C ALA A 241 -24.94 -2.44 15.25
N THR A 242 -24.82 -1.55 14.27
CA THR A 242 -23.83 -1.64 13.20
C THR A 242 -22.40 -1.46 13.72
N PHE A 243 -22.17 -0.56 14.68
CA PHE A 243 -20.85 -0.43 15.30
C PHE A 243 -20.47 -1.66 16.14
N ARG A 244 -21.43 -2.23 16.88
CA ARG A 244 -21.22 -3.52 17.57
C ARG A 244 -20.89 -4.63 16.59
N ARG A 245 -21.50 -4.65 15.39
CA ARG A 245 -21.17 -5.62 14.33
C ARG A 245 -19.74 -5.44 13.83
N VAL A 246 -19.31 -4.22 13.52
CA VAL A 246 -17.91 -3.93 13.13
C VAL A 246 -16.93 -4.38 14.22
N THR A 247 -17.24 -4.09 15.48
CA THR A 247 -16.43 -4.52 16.63
C THR A 247 -16.39 -6.04 16.75
N ALA A 248 -17.52 -6.72 16.54
CA ALA A 248 -17.62 -8.18 16.54
C ALA A 248 -16.73 -8.80 15.45
N ILE A 249 -16.77 -8.28 14.22
CA ILE A 249 -15.90 -8.70 13.10
C ILE A 249 -14.43 -8.55 13.50
N ILE A 250 -14.03 -7.37 13.99
CA ILE A 250 -12.63 -7.10 14.41
C ILE A 250 -12.19 -8.09 15.50
N SER A 251 -13.10 -8.47 16.41
CA SER A 251 -12.82 -9.39 17.51
C SER A 251 -12.92 -10.88 17.14
N SER A 252 -13.38 -11.20 15.92
CA SER A 252 -13.48 -12.59 15.46
C SER A 252 -12.11 -13.27 15.51
N PRO A 253 -12.03 -14.56 15.87
CA PRO A 253 -10.76 -15.27 15.98
C PRO A 253 -9.89 -15.19 14.72
N LEU A 254 -10.52 -15.21 13.54
CA LEU A 254 -9.82 -15.14 12.26
C LEU A 254 -9.34 -13.72 11.93
N ILE A 255 -10.20 -12.72 12.14
CA ILE A 255 -9.88 -11.33 11.77
C ILE A 255 -8.90 -10.68 12.74
N SER A 256 -8.96 -11.03 14.03
CA SER A 256 -7.98 -10.60 15.02
C SER A 256 -6.55 -11.04 14.67
N THR A 257 -6.42 -12.11 13.87
CA THR A 257 -5.15 -12.68 13.39
C THR A 257 -5.06 -12.68 11.86
N LEU A 258 -5.69 -11.70 11.21
CA LEU A 258 -5.78 -11.64 9.74
C LEU A 258 -4.41 -11.54 9.06
N GLY A 259 -3.42 -10.91 9.68
CA GLY A 259 -2.06 -10.82 9.16
C GLY A 259 -1.43 -12.20 8.92
N PRO A 260 -1.23 -13.02 9.98
CA PRO A 260 -0.83 -14.43 9.85
C PRO A 260 -1.71 -15.23 8.89
N LEU A 261 -3.03 -15.06 8.94
CA LEU A 261 -3.96 -15.78 8.06
C LEU A 261 -3.72 -15.45 6.58
N SER A 262 -3.47 -14.18 6.27
CA SER A 262 -3.15 -13.73 4.91
C SER A 262 -1.82 -14.30 4.43
N ARG A 263 -0.84 -14.48 5.34
CA ARG A 263 0.43 -15.16 5.02
C ARG A 263 0.23 -16.65 4.77
N LEU A 264 -0.67 -17.31 5.51
CA LEU A 264 -1.05 -18.70 5.25
C LEU A 264 -1.76 -18.85 3.88
N ILE A 265 -2.65 -17.92 3.54
CA ILE A 265 -3.29 -17.88 2.22
C ILE A 265 -2.23 -17.67 1.13
N ALA A 266 -1.34 -16.70 1.29
CA ALA A 266 -0.23 -16.44 0.39
C ALA A 266 0.66 -17.68 0.17
N HIS A 267 1.03 -18.37 1.25
CA HIS A 267 1.79 -19.62 1.15
C HIS A 267 1.00 -20.72 0.42
N SER A 268 -0.31 -20.79 0.65
CA SER A 268 -1.17 -21.74 -0.05
C SER A 268 -1.29 -21.43 -1.55
N VAL A 269 -1.32 -20.14 -1.91
CA VAL A 269 -1.23 -19.69 -3.31
C VAL A 269 0.09 -20.11 -3.95
N GLU A 270 1.21 -19.97 -3.24
CA GLU A 270 2.55 -20.34 -3.75
C GLU A 270 2.70 -21.85 -3.95
N ASN A 271 2.01 -22.68 -3.15
CA ASN A 271 2.20 -24.14 -3.12
C ASN A 271 1.03 -24.97 -3.69
N ALA A 272 -0.07 -24.34 -4.13
CA ALA A 272 -1.14 -25.04 -4.83
C ALA A 272 -0.62 -25.64 -6.15
N SER A 273 -0.90 -26.92 -6.41
CA SER A 273 -0.46 -27.59 -7.64
C SER A 273 -1.30 -27.17 -8.84
N ASP A 274 -2.59 -26.87 -8.64
CA ASP A 274 -3.49 -26.42 -9.70
C ASP A 274 -3.46 -24.88 -9.86
N PRO A 275 -2.92 -24.34 -10.97
CA PRO A 275 -2.87 -22.90 -11.21
C PRO A 275 -4.26 -22.26 -11.39
N THR A 276 -5.28 -23.05 -11.75
CA THR A 276 -6.65 -22.52 -11.90
C THR A 276 -7.24 -22.08 -10.57
N LEU A 277 -6.86 -22.72 -9.47
CA LEU A 277 -7.27 -22.32 -8.12
C LEU A 277 -6.70 -20.95 -7.73
N VAL A 278 -5.50 -20.60 -8.22
CA VAL A 278 -4.92 -19.26 -8.03
C VAL A 278 -5.79 -18.23 -8.73
N SER A 279 -6.16 -18.48 -9.98
CA SER A 279 -7.04 -17.57 -10.75
C SER A 279 -8.42 -17.42 -10.09
N GLN A 280 -9.03 -18.53 -9.68
CA GLN A 280 -10.29 -18.51 -8.93
C GLN A 280 -10.17 -17.73 -7.61
N SER A 281 -9.05 -17.84 -6.91
CA SER A 281 -8.82 -17.08 -5.67
C SER A 281 -8.81 -15.57 -5.94
N VAL A 282 -8.19 -15.14 -7.04
CA VAL A 282 -8.23 -13.74 -7.48
C VAL A 282 -9.66 -13.31 -7.84
N ASP A 283 -10.45 -14.16 -8.49
CA ASP A 283 -11.87 -13.88 -8.78
C ASP A 283 -12.69 -13.63 -7.51
N HIS A 284 -12.51 -14.44 -6.48
CA HIS A 284 -13.20 -14.27 -5.20
C HIS A 284 -12.78 -12.97 -4.51
N ILE A 285 -11.50 -12.64 -4.53
CA ILE A 285 -10.97 -11.39 -3.98
C ILE A 285 -11.47 -10.18 -4.79
N ALA A 286 -11.56 -10.30 -6.11
CA ALA A 286 -12.14 -9.28 -6.99
C ALA A 286 -13.61 -9.03 -6.68
N HIS A 287 -14.39 -10.09 -6.45
CA HIS A 287 -15.77 -9.97 -6.02
C HIS A 287 -15.86 -9.25 -4.67
N PHE A 288 -15.06 -9.65 -3.69
CA PHE A 288 -14.99 -9.01 -2.37
C PHE A 288 -14.64 -7.51 -2.46
N GLY A 289 -13.59 -7.16 -3.19
CA GLY A 289 -13.18 -5.77 -3.38
C GLY A 289 -14.25 -4.93 -4.07
N ARG A 290 -14.89 -5.48 -5.12
CA ARG A 290 -16.01 -4.82 -5.79
C ARG A 290 -17.18 -4.59 -4.85
N THR A 291 -17.55 -5.60 -4.04
CA THR A 291 -18.63 -5.46 -3.06
C THR A 291 -18.30 -4.36 -2.06
N LEU A 292 -17.09 -4.33 -1.49
CA LEU A 292 -16.68 -3.25 -0.60
C LEU A 292 -16.83 -1.86 -1.24
N MET A 293 -16.36 -1.68 -2.47
CA MET A 293 -16.50 -0.40 -3.17
C MET A 293 -17.98 0.00 -3.34
N VAL A 294 -18.84 -0.94 -3.74
CA VAL A 294 -20.27 -0.67 -3.96
C VAL A 294 -20.95 -0.33 -2.65
N GLN A 295 -20.66 -1.09 -1.59
CA GLN A 295 -21.22 -0.85 -0.26
C GLN A 295 -20.73 0.48 0.33
N TRP A 296 -19.47 0.85 0.07
CA TRP A 296 -18.93 2.15 0.49
C TRP A 296 -19.63 3.31 -0.23
N ARG A 297 -19.76 3.23 -1.56
CA ARG A 297 -20.43 4.27 -2.38
C ARG A 297 -21.88 4.52 -1.95
N GLN A 298 -22.56 3.53 -1.38
CA GLN A 298 -23.94 3.67 -0.89
C GLN A 298 -24.04 4.24 0.53
N ASN A 299 -22.92 4.46 1.20
CA ASN A 299 -22.85 4.91 2.58
C ASN A 299 -22.69 6.43 2.64
N LYS A 300 -23.48 7.12 3.49
CA LYS A 300 -23.36 8.58 3.70
C LYS A 300 -21.95 9.04 4.08
N LEU A 301 -21.16 8.22 4.77
CA LEU A 301 -19.77 8.56 5.10
C LEU A 301 -18.87 8.69 3.87
N SER A 302 -19.25 8.10 2.73
CA SER A 302 -18.51 8.24 1.48
C SER A 302 -18.74 9.59 0.78
N GLU A 303 -19.77 10.34 1.21
CA GLU A 303 -20.05 11.69 0.72
C GLU A 303 -19.15 12.75 1.36
N ILE A 304 -18.42 12.38 2.42
CA ILE A 304 -17.53 13.27 3.18
C ILE A 304 -16.11 13.08 2.67
N ASP A 305 -15.50 14.17 2.20
CA ASP A 305 -14.09 14.18 1.83
C ASP A 305 -13.19 14.10 3.07
N VAL A 306 -11.99 13.53 2.92
CA VAL A 306 -11.01 13.39 4.02
C VAL A 306 -10.68 14.77 4.63
N SER A 307 -10.59 15.80 3.78
CA SER A 307 -10.30 17.17 4.20
C SER A 307 -11.42 17.82 5.03
N GLU A 308 -12.64 17.29 4.94
CA GLU A 308 -13.85 17.87 5.52
C GLU A 308 -14.38 17.06 6.72
N GLU A 309 -13.71 15.96 7.10
CA GLU A 309 -14.15 15.09 8.19
C GLU A 309 -14.33 15.83 9.52
N LEU A 310 -13.48 16.82 9.82
CA LEU A 310 -13.60 17.63 11.04
C LEU A 310 -14.82 18.55 11.06
N GLU A 311 -15.33 18.91 9.87
CA GLU A 311 -16.48 19.80 9.71
C GLU A 311 -17.79 19.01 9.80
N PHE A 312 -17.86 17.88 9.07
CA PHE A 312 -19.09 17.09 8.89
C PHE A 312 -19.24 15.89 9.83
N LEU A 313 -18.22 15.50 10.60
CA LEU A 313 -18.36 14.41 11.58
C LEU A 313 -18.42 14.94 13.01
N ASP A 314 -19.23 14.28 13.84
CA ASP A 314 -19.29 14.59 15.26
C ASP A 314 -18.04 14.08 16.03
N SER A 315 -17.83 14.60 17.25
CA SER A 315 -16.64 14.29 18.05
C SER A 315 -16.56 12.85 18.54
N GLU A 316 -17.70 12.16 18.75
CA GLU A 316 -17.74 10.76 19.14
C GLU A 316 -17.29 9.88 17.96
N SER A 317 -17.82 10.14 16.76
CA SER A 317 -17.48 9.39 15.57
C SER A 317 -16.00 9.49 15.22
N LEU A 318 -15.45 10.71 15.26
CA LEU A 318 -14.03 10.98 14.98
C LEU A 318 -13.09 10.26 15.95
N LYS A 319 -13.48 10.07 17.22
CA LYS A 319 -12.62 9.47 18.25
C LYS A 319 -12.78 7.96 18.38
N SER A 320 -13.93 7.40 18.02
CA SER A 320 -14.25 6.00 18.35
C SER A 320 -14.65 5.17 17.13
N THR A 321 -15.74 5.52 16.46
CA THR A 321 -16.37 4.62 15.49
C THR A 321 -15.67 4.61 14.14
N ILE A 322 -15.32 5.80 13.63
CA ILE A 322 -14.62 5.99 12.35
C ILE A 322 -13.20 5.38 12.38
N PRO A 323 -12.36 5.60 13.41
CA PRO A 323 -11.05 4.95 13.49
C PRO A 323 -11.11 3.42 13.48
N SER A 324 -12.14 2.84 14.12
CA SER A 324 -12.34 1.39 14.18
C SER A 324 -12.76 0.82 12.82
N LEU A 325 -13.63 1.51 12.09
CA LEU A 325 -13.99 1.17 10.71
C LEU A 325 -12.76 1.20 9.80
N TRP A 326 -11.97 2.27 9.85
CA TRP A 326 -10.74 2.37 9.05
C TRP A 326 -9.71 1.33 9.44
N LYS A 327 -9.62 0.93 10.71
CA LYS A 327 -8.79 -0.22 11.12
C LYS A 327 -9.23 -1.49 10.41
N LEU A 328 -10.53 -1.79 10.36
CA LEU A 328 -11.05 -2.98 9.67
C LEU A 328 -10.79 -2.90 8.15
N LEU A 329 -11.06 -1.77 7.52
CA LEU A 329 -10.83 -1.57 6.08
C LEU A 329 -9.34 -1.67 5.71
N ARG A 330 -8.43 -1.11 6.52
CA ARG A 330 -6.98 -1.29 6.34
C ARG A 330 -6.55 -2.74 6.48
N ASN A 331 -7.10 -3.47 7.46
CA ASN A 331 -6.85 -4.90 7.60
C ASN A 331 -7.29 -5.67 6.34
N CYS A 332 -8.43 -5.32 5.74
CA CYS A 332 -8.89 -5.89 4.47
C CYS A 332 -7.90 -5.58 3.33
N LEU A 333 -7.49 -4.31 3.18
CA LEU A 333 -6.53 -3.90 2.16
C LEU A 333 -5.21 -4.66 2.28
N TYR A 334 -4.61 -4.72 3.47
CA TYR A 334 -3.34 -5.41 3.67
C TYR A 334 -3.46 -6.92 3.43
N SER A 335 -4.57 -7.53 3.85
CA SER A 335 -4.84 -8.94 3.57
C SER A 335 -4.84 -9.21 2.07
N VAL A 336 -5.62 -8.43 1.31
CA VAL A 336 -5.70 -8.55 -0.15
C VAL A 336 -4.36 -8.32 -0.81
N VAL A 337 -3.60 -7.30 -0.42
CA VAL A 337 -2.28 -7.00 -0.99
C VAL A 337 -1.27 -8.13 -0.71
N ILE A 338 -1.28 -8.74 0.48
CA ILE A 338 -0.41 -9.89 0.80
C ILE A 338 -0.71 -11.06 -0.13
N VAL A 339 -1.98 -11.37 -0.37
CA VAL A 339 -2.38 -12.45 -1.26
C VAL A 339 -2.03 -12.13 -2.71
N LEU A 340 -2.33 -10.91 -3.19
CA LEU A 340 -1.97 -10.48 -4.55
C LEU A 340 -0.46 -10.49 -4.81
N ARG A 341 0.35 -10.16 -3.81
CA ARG A 341 1.81 -10.27 -3.89
C ARG A 341 2.24 -11.71 -4.14
N ALA A 342 1.67 -12.68 -3.43
CA ALA A 342 1.96 -14.10 -3.67
C ALA A 342 1.47 -14.56 -5.05
N VAL A 343 0.28 -14.12 -5.49
CA VAL A 343 -0.24 -14.40 -6.83
C VAL A 343 0.73 -13.90 -7.90
N LEU A 344 1.10 -12.62 -7.90
CA LEU A 344 1.99 -12.05 -8.90
C LEU A 344 3.42 -12.61 -8.78
N GLY A 345 3.89 -12.87 -7.57
CA GLY A 345 5.16 -13.58 -7.35
C GLY A 345 5.14 -14.96 -7.99
N ARG A 346 4.03 -15.69 -7.93
CA ARG A 346 3.87 -16.98 -8.61
C ARG A 346 3.75 -16.81 -10.12
N VAL A 347 3.01 -15.82 -10.62
CA VAL A 347 2.94 -15.51 -12.07
C VAL A 347 4.33 -15.31 -12.67
N LEU A 348 5.26 -14.66 -11.95
CA LEU A 348 6.64 -14.47 -12.41
C LEU A 348 7.47 -15.77 -12.47
N ASN A 349 7.13 -16.79 -11.68
CA ASN A 349 7.94 -18.01 -11.51
C ASN A 349 7.30 -19.28 -12.10
N ASP A 350 5.99 -19.29 -12.36
CA ASP A 350 5.22 -20.43 -12.85
C ASP A 350 4.89 -20.23 -14.34
N HIS A 351 5.48 -21.04 -15.21
CA HIS A 351 5.31 -20.97 -16.66
C HIS A 351 3.84 -21.07 -17.14
N ILE A 352 2.95 -21.73 -16.39
CA ILE A 352 1.54 -21.85 -16.77
C ILE A 352 0.84 -20.52 -16.53
N LEU A 353 1.08 -19.90 -15.38
CA LEU A 353 0.51 -18.60 -15.01
C LEU A 353 1.15 -17.45 -15.78
N ALA A 354 2.44 -17.57 -16.13
CA ALA A 354 3.18 -16.61 -16.94
C ALA A 354 2.73 -16.57 -18.41
N ALA A 355 1.95 -17.56 -18.87
CA ALA A 355 1.51 -17.63 -20.26
C ALA A 355 0.64 -16.41 -20.65
N ASP A 356 0.78 -15.96 -21.90
CA ASP A 356 0.12 -14.77 -22.47
C ASP A 356 -1.41 -14.78 -22.34
N ARG A 357 -2.01 -15.96 -22.20
CA ARG A 357 -3.46 -16.16 -22.01
C ARG A 357 -3.94 -15.94 -20.58
N ILE A 358 -3.05 -15.88 -19.58
CA ILE A 358 -3.39 -15.84 -18.15
C ILE A 358 -2.75 -14.63 -17.48
N ALA A 359 -1.43 -14.44 -17.63
CA ALA A 359 -0.67 -13.39 -16.97
C ALA A 359 -1.27 -11.98 -17.11
N PRO A 360 -1.61 -11.48 -18.32
CA PRO A 360 -2.18 -10.13 -18.44
C PRO A 360 -3.56 -10.00 -17.81
N PHE A 361 -4.38 -11.06 -17.80
CA PHE A 361 -5.70 -11.02 -17.18
C PHE A 361 -5.62 -11.00 -15.66
N LEU A 362 -4.72 -11.79 -15.06
CA LEU A 362 -4.46 -11.74 -13.62
C LEU A 362 -3.90 -10.38 -13.19
N SER A 363 -2.98 -9.81 -13.96
CA SER A 363 -2.44 -8.46 -13.71
C SER A 363 -3.51 -7.38 -13.82
N MET A 364 -4.34 -7.42 -14.87
CA MET A 364 -5.47 -6.51 -15.04
C MET A 364 -6.46 -6.63 -13.88
N GLN A 365 -6.76 -7.85 -13.43
CA GLN A 365 -7.66 -8.09 -12.31
C GLN A 365 -7.08 -7.61 -10.97
N ALA A 366 -5.77 -7.77 -10.76
CA ALA A 366 -5.08 -7.20 -9.60
C ALA A 366 -5.22 -5.68 -9.57
N LEU A 367 -5.03 -5.00 -10.71
CA LEU A 367 -5.25 -3.55 -10.82
C LEU A 367 -6.71 -3.17 -10.55
N HIS A 368 -7.69 -3.93 -11.07
CA HIS A 368 -9.10 -3.72 -10.72
C HIS A 368 -9.40 -3.89 -9.23
N ILE A 369 -8.79 -4.86 -8.56
CA ILE A 369 -8.91 -5.05 -7.12
C ILE A 369 -8.34 -3.83 -6.38
N LEU A 370 -7.15 -3.36 -6.75
CA LEU A 370 -6.53 -2.19 -6.16
C LEU A 370 -7.39 -0.93 -6.37
N ARG A 371 -7.96 -0.74 -7.56
CA ARG A 371 -8.92 0.33 -7.85
C ARG A 371 -10.10 0.29 -6.89
N ASN A 372 -10.71 -0.88 -6.70
CA ASN A 372 -11.90 -1.01 -5.85
C ASN A 372 -11.60 -0.77 -4.37
N LEU A 373 -10.33 -0.93 -3.95
CA LEU A 373 -9.87 -0.64 -2.60
C LEU A 373 -9.18 0.72 -2.48
N TYR A 374 -9.15 1.52 -3.55
CA TYR A 374 -8.34 2.73 -3.59
C TYR A 374 -8.79 3.79 -2.58
N PHE A 375 -10.09 3.84 -2.26
CA PHE A 375 -10.65 4.71 -1.21
C PHE A 375 -10.08 4.43 0.19
N VAL A 376 -9.52 3.24 0.40
CA VAL A 376 -8.80 2.88 1.63
C VAL A 376 -7.32 3.25 1.50
N SER A 377 -6.69 2.96 0.36
CA SER A 377 -5.26 3.20 0.18
C SER A 377 -4.89 4.68 0.03
N SER A 378 -5.75 5.50 -0.57
CA SER A 378 -5.53 6.95 -0.71
C SER A 378 -5.34 7.62 0.66
N ARG A 379 -6.08 7.16 1.68
CA ARG A 379 -6.01 7.64 3.06
C ARG A 379 -4.74 7.23 3.83
N LEU A 380 -3.92 6.32 3.29
CA LEU A 380 -2.66 5.90 3.92
C LEU A 380 -1.48 6.85 3.62
N GLY A 381 -1.65 7.74 2.63
CA GLY A 381 -0.62 8.67 2.17
C GLY A 381 0.64 7.97 1.65
N GLN A 382 1.79 8.66 1.75
CA GLN A 382 3.11 8.20 1.27
C GLN A 382 3.67 6.96 2.00
N ASN A 383 2.94 6.39 2.97
CA ASN A 383 3.30 5.19 3.72
C ASN A 383 2.79 3.89 3.05
N ALA A 384 2.60 3.89 1.73
CA ALA A 384 2.23 2.68 1.00
C ALA A 384 3.29 1.59 1.27
N SER A 385 2.83 0.39 1.67
CA SER A 385 3.75 -0.69 1.98
C SER A 385 4.52 -1.10 0.72
N SER A 386 5.77 -1.55 0.88
CA SER A 386 6.57 -2.10 -0.22
C SER A 386 5.84 -3.22 -0.98
N GLN A 387 4.95 -3.93 -0.30
CA GLN A 387 4.08 -4.94 -0.90
C GLN A 387 3.06 -4.36 -1.87
N HIS A 388 2.43 -3.23 -1.52
CA HIS A 388 1.49 -2.54 -2.41
C HIS A 388 2.19 -2.02 -3.66
N THR A 389 3.37 -1.42 -3.51
CA THR A 389 4.20 -0.97 -4.62
C THR A 389 4.62 -2.12 -5.53
N PHE A 390 5.06 -3.25 -4.95
CA PHE A 390 5.37 -4.45 -5.71
C PHE A 390 4.17 -4.93 -6.54
N VAL A 391 2.99 -5.09 -5.94
CA VAL A 391 1.80 -5.55 -6.65
C VAL A 391 1.43 -4.61 -7.79
N THR A 392 1.46 -3.29 -7.54
CA THR A 392 1.10 -2.27 -8.54
C THR A 392 2.07 -2.30 -9.71
N LEU A 393 3.39 -2.17 -9.45
CA LEU A 393 4.39 -2.09 -10.50
C LEU A 393 4.53 -3.41 -11.27
N THR A 394 4.51 -4.55 -10.59
CA THR A 394 4.55 -5.86 -11.28
C THR A 394 3.33 -6.09 -12.17
N ALA A 395 2.13 -5.71 -11.72
CA ALA A 395 0.94 -5.82 -12.57
C ALA A 395 1.01 -4.89 -13.79
N VAL A 396 1.51 -3.66 -13.60
CA VAL A 396 1.75 -2.70 -14.69
C VAL A 396 2.78 -3.26 -15.68
N ASP A 397 3.93 -3.74 -15.21
CA ASP A 397 5.02 -4.25 -16.07
C ASP A 397 4.58 -5.44 -16.92
N ILE A 398 3.79 -6.36 -16.35
CA ILE A 398 3.22 -7.49 -17.09
C ILE A 398 2.21 -6.99 -18.12
N LEU A 399 1.27 -6.11 -17.71
CA LEU A 399 0.20 -5.65 -18.60
C LEU A 399 0.71 -4.73 -19.71
N ALA A 400 1.75 -3.93 -19.46
CA ALA A 400 2.36 -3.01 -20.42
C ALA A 400 2.91 -3.72 -21.67
N GLN A 401 3.21 -5.02 -21.59
CA GLN A 401 3.60 -5.84 -22.74
C GLN A 401 2.45 -6.08 -23.73
N TYR A 402 1.21 -5.74 -23.34
CA TYR A 402 -0.01 -5.96 -24.12
C TYR A 402 -0.79 -4.64 -24.33
N PRO A 403 -0.35 -3.75 -25.23
CA PRO A 403 -0.95 -2.41 -25.42
C PRO A 403 -2.48 -2.40 -25.58
N ASN A 404 -3.03 -3.35 -26.36
CA ASN A 404 -4.48 -3.45 -26.55
C ASN A 404 -5.23 -3.74 -25.23
N LEU A 405 -4.64 -4.57 -24.35
CA LEU A 405 -5.22 -4.89 -23.05
C LEU A 405 -5.07 -3.73 -22.06
N VAL A 406 -3.98 -2.97 -22.14
CA VAL A 406 -3.79 -1.73 -21.39
C VAL A 406 -4.90 -0.73 -21.74
N GLU A 407 -5.15 -0.49 -23.03
CA GLU A 407 -6.20 0.43 -23.46
C GLU A 407 -7.59 -0.05 -23.01
N ASN A 408 -7.87 -1.35 -23.13
CA ASN A 408 -9.11 -1.94 -22.61
C ASN A 408 -9.26 -1.74 -21.10
N PHE A 409 -8.18 -1.93 -20.34
CA PHE A 409 -8.16 -1.69 -18.90
C PHE A 409 -8.46 -0.22 -18.59
N LEU A 410 -7.73 0.72 -19.20
CA LEU A 410 -7.95 2.16 -18.97
C LEU A 410 -9.37 2.59 -19.35
N GLN A 411 -9.93 2.05 -20.44
CA GLN A 411 -11.33 2.30 -20.81
C GLN A 411 -12.32 1.75 -19.78
N SER A 412 -12.01 0.62 -19.14
CA SER A 412 -12.86 0.03 -18.12
C SER A 412 -12.79 0.74 -16.76
N VAL A 413 -11.73 1.53 -16.51
CA VAL A 413 -11.53 2.27 -15.26
C VAL A 413 -11.66 3.78 -15.39
N LYS A 414 -11.98 4.29 -16.58
CA LYS A 414 -12.08 5.71 -16.90
C LYS A 414 -13.06 6.47 -15.99
N PRO A 415 -12.92 7.81 -15.90
CA PRO A 415 -13.90 8.66 -15.24
C PRO A 415 -15.32 8.45 -15.78
N SER A 416 -16.32 8.55 -14.90
CA SER A 416 -17.74 8.37 -15.25
C SER A 416 -18.16 9.32 -16.38
N GLU A 417 -17.74 10.57 -16.31
CA GLU A 417 -18.01 11.61 -17.30
C GLU A 417 -16.70 12.33 -17.66
N LEU A 418 -16.20 12.11 -18.87
CA LEU A 418 -15.00 12.80 -19.36
C LEU A 418 -15.30 14.29 -19.55
N GLY A 419 -14.35 15.14 -19.17
CA GLY A 419 -14.50 16.59 -19.29
C GLY A 419 -15.22 17.26 -18.12
N GLN A 420 -15.64 16.53 -17.08
CA GLN A 420 -16.27 17.09 -15.88
C GLN A 420 -15.67 16.52 -14.61
N ILE A 421 -15.64 17.33 -13.54
CA ILE A 421 -15.23 16.88 -12.21
C ILE A 421 -16.46 16.32 -11.48
N PRO A 422 -16.44 15.05 -11.04
CA PRO A 422 -17.55 14.48 -10.30
C PRO A 422 -17.82 15.19 -8.96
N GLN A 423 -19.09 15.29 -8.61
CA GLN A 423 -19.52 15.88 -7.33
C GLN A 423 -19.21 14.97 -6.13
N HIS A 424 -19.24 13.65 -6.32
CA HIS A 424 -19.07 12.70 -5.24
C HIS A 424 -17.59 12.42 -4.96
N PRO A 425 -17.12 12.50 -3.68
CA PRO A 425 -15.71 12.25 -3.34
C PRO A 425 -15.16 10.88 -3.79
N ILE A 426 -15.98 9.82 -3.75
CA ILE A 426 -15.54 8.49 -4.18
C ILE A 426 -15.22 8.45 -5.68
N GLU A 427 -15.96 9.18 -6.51
CA GLU A 427 -15.71 9.23 -7.95
C GLU A 427 -14.43 10.00 -8.24
N ARG A 428 -14.24 11.13 -7.56
CA ARG A 428 -12.96 11.85 -7.59
C ARG A 428 -11.78 10.98 -7.14
N CYS A 429 -11.97 10.17 -6.11
CA CYS A 429 -10.96 9.20 -5.65
C CYS A 429 -10.64 8.15 -6.74
N LEU A 430 -11.64 7.68 -7.48
CA LEU A 430 -11.43 6.76 -8.61
C LEU A 430 -10.76 7.46 -9.81
N ASP A 431 -11.04 8.74 -10.04
CA ASP A 431 -10.36 9.54 -11.06
C ASP A 431 -8.88 9.73 -10.71
N LEU A 432 -8.57 9.96 -9.42
CA LEU A 432 -7.19 9.98 -8.93
C LEU A 432 -6.46 8.65 -9.17
N TYR A 433 -7.12 7.51 -8.89
CA TYR A 433 -6.57 6.19 -9.21
C TYR A 433 -6.30 6.06 -10.71
N PHE A 434 -7.26 6.47 -11.53
CA PHE A 434 -7.15 6.42 -12.99
C PHE A 434 -5.94 7.22 -13.47
N MET A 435 -5.76 8.46 -13.00
CA MET A 435 -4.62 9.31 -13.40
C MET A 435 -3.28 8.70 -13.01
N ASN A 436 -3.13 8.34 -11.74
CA ASN A 436 -1.90 7.74 -11.23
C ASN A 436 -1.54 6.44 -11.95
N THR A 437 -2.54 5.64 -12.34
CA THR A 437 -2.32 4.39 -13.06
C THR A 437 -2.06 4.63 -14.55
N ALA A 438 -2.76 5.57 -15.17
CA ALA A 438 -2.60 5.92 -16.59
C ALA A 438 -1.20 6.46 -16.88
N GLU A 439 -0.64 7.27 -15.99
CA GLU A 439 0.73 7.79 -16.09
C GLU A 439 1.74 6.66 -16.33
N LEU A 440 1.62 5.56 -15.57
CA LEU A 440 2.51 4.41 -15.65
C LEU A 440 2.45 3.67 -17.00
N PHE A 441 1.34 3.82 -17.73
CA PHE A 441 1.13 3.18 -19.04
C PHE A 441 1.46 4.09 -20.23
N THR A 442 1.70 5.38 -20.02
CA THR A 442 1.93 6.35 -21.10
C THR A 442 2.90 5.89 -22.20
N PRO A 443 4.01 5.17 -21.95
CA PRO A 443 4.93 4.78 -23.02
C PRO A 443 4.37 3.76 -24.03
N VAL A 444 3.31 3.03 -23.67
CA VAL A 444 2.76 1.92 -24.49
C VAL A 444 1.40 2.25 -25.12
N LEU A 445 0.84 3.43 -24.85
CA LEU A 445 -0.47 3.83 -25.36
C LEU A 445 -0.41 4.36 -26.79
N SER A 446 -1.50 4.16 -27.54
CA SER A 446 -1.64 4.80 -28.84
C SER A 446 -1.87 6.32 -28.69
N PRO A 447 -1.50 7.12 -29.72
CA PRO A 447 -1.86 8.54 -29.77
C PRO A 447 -3.36 8.78 -29.66
N LYS A 448 -4.18 7.87 -30.24
CA LYS A 448 -5.64 7.94 -30.16
C LYS A 448 -6.13 7.83 -28.73
N CYS A 449 -5.65 6.84 -27.96
CA CYS A 449 -6.01 6.71 -26.55
C CYS A 449 -5.55 7.94 -25.75
N SER A 450 -4.35 8.45 -26.01
CA SER A 450 -3.84 9.65 -25.36
C SER A 450 -4.76 10.87 -25.58
N GLU A 451 -5.20 11.10 -26.82
CA GLU A 451 -6.02 12.25 -27.20
C GLU A 451 -7.50 12.11 -26.81
N GLU A 452 -8.10 10.92 -26.98
CA GLU A 452 -9.54 10.71 -26.74
C GLU A 452 -9.86 10.36 -25.28
N LEU A 453 -8.90 9.83 -24.52
CA LEU A 453 -9.12 9.38 -23.14
C LEU A 453 -8.32 10.19 -22.12
N LEU A 454 -6.99 10.29 -22.26
CA LEU A 454 -6.15 10.90 -21.22
C LEU A 454 -6.31 12.42 -21.17
N ILE A 455 -6.23 13.12 -22.30
CA ILE A 455 -6.37 14.58 -22.34
C ILE A 455 -7.75 15.02 -21.80
N PRO A 456 -8.90 14.49 -22.25
CA PRO A 456 -10.21 14.90 -21.73
C PRO A 456 -10.41 14.61 -20.24
N ALA A 457 -9.72 13.60 -19.71
CA ALA A 457 -9.76 13.29 -18.29
C ALA A 457 -8.96 14.32 -17.46
N THR A 458 -7.84 14.85 -17.96
CA THR A 458 -6.96 15.77 -17.20
C THR A 458 -7.43 17.22 -17.25
N LEU A 459 -7.96 17.67 -18.39
CA LEU A 459 -8.34 19.08 -18.62
C LEU A 459 -9.22 19.71 -17.53
N PRO A 460 -10.27 19.03 -17.00
CA PRO A 460 -11.15 19.64 -15.99
C PRO A 460 -10.40 19.97 -14.70
N TYR A 461 -9.50 19.08 -14.27
CA TYR A 461 -8.71 19.26 -13.06
C TYR A 461 -7.65 20.34 -13.25
N LEU A 462 -7.00 20.41 -14.41
CA LEU A 462 -6.04 21.47 -14.73
C LEU A 462 -6.69 22.85 -14.74
N ALA A 463 -7.92 22.96 -15.28
CA ALA A 463 -8.68 24.22 -15.29
C ALA A 463 -9.21 24.61 -13.90
N ALA A 464 -9.49 23.63 -13.04
CA ALA A 464 -10.01 23.85 -11.69
C ALA A 464 -8.91 24.09 -10.63
N GLY A 465 -7.65 24.22 -11.04
CA GLY A 465 -6.46 24.16 -10.17
C GLY A 465 -6.37 25.19 -9.03
N GLY A 466 -7.36 26.06 -8.87
CA GLY A 466 -7.56 26.93 -7.69
C GLY A 466 -8.17 26.26 -6.46
N ASN A 467 -8.72 25.04 -6.58
CA ASN A 467 -9.40 24.36 -5.47
C ASN A 467 -8.44 23.46 -4.66
N ASN A 468 -8.10 23.88 -3.44
CA ASN A 468 -7.23 23.13 -2.54
C ASN A 468 -7.74 21.71 -2.18
N HIS A 469 -9.06 21.47 -2.25
CA HIS A 469 -9.64 20.14 -2.03
C HIS A 469 -9.36 19.15 -3.18
N LEU A 470 -8.88 19.65 -4.33
CA LEU A 470 -8.58 18.84 -5.51
C LEU A 470 -7.08 18.73 -5.79
N LEU A 471 -6.22 19.20 -4.87
CA LEU A 471 -4.79 19.35 -5.11
C LEU A 471 -4.12 18.04 -5.56
N GLU A 472 -4.39 16.91 -4.89
CA GLU A 472 -3.79 15.61 -5.26
C GLU A 472 -4.17 15.17 -6.68
N ILE A 473 -5.43 15.41 -7.07
CA ILE A 473 -5.94 15.03 -8.41
C ILE A 473 -5.42 15.99 -9.47
N PHE A 474 -5.30 17.27 -9.12
CA PHE A 474 -4.67 18.27 -9.95
C PHE A 474 -3.21 17.91 -10.24
N GLU A 475 -2.44 17.51 -9.22
CA GLU A 475 -1.05 17.06 -9.38
C GLU A 475 -0.95 15.79 -10.26
N ALA A 476 -1.83 14.81 -10.04
CA ALA A 476 -1.89 13.61 -10.87
C ALA A 476 -2.24 13.94 -12.34
N ALA A 477 -3.21 14.84 -12.56
CA ALA A 477 -3.59 15.30 -13.90
C ALA A 477 -2.44 16.03 -14.61
N HIS A 478 -1.65 16.79 -13.85
CA HIS A 478 -0.46 17.47 -14.34
C HIS A 478 0.61 16.46 -14.80
N SER A 479 0.87 15.43 -13.99
CA SER A 479 1.84 14.39 -14.31
C SER A 479 1.45 13.64 -15.58
N VAL A 480 0.17 13.23 -15.70
CA VAL A 480 -0.36 12.56 -16.90
C VAL A 480 -0.26 13.45 -18.13
N ALA A 481 -0.64 14.72 -18.05
CA ALA A 481 -0.59 15.64 -19.19
C ALA A 481 0.85 15.81 -19.71
N LEU A 482 1.81 16.04 -18.81
CA LEU A 482 3.23 16.14 -19.16
C LEU A 482 3.76 14.84 -19.76
N ALA A 483 3.40 13.69 -19.18
CA ALA A 483 3.81 12.39 -19.70
C ALA A 483 3.25 12.16 -21.12
N VAL A 484 2.00 12.54 -21.38
CA VAL A 484 1.39 12.46 -22.73
C VAL A 484 2.13 13.34 -23.74
N PHE A 485 2.51 14.56 -23.35
CA PHE A 485 3.25 15.48 -24.21
C PHE A 485 4.68 15.00 -24.48
N ALA A 486 5.29 14.30 -23.52
CA ALA A 486 6.65 13.76 -23.66
C ALA A 486 6.75 12.55 -24.62
N ILE A 487 5.63 11.94 -25.02
CA ILE A 487 5.62 10.81 -25.96
C ILE A 487 6.02 11.30 -27.36
N PRO A 488 7.09 10.77 -27.99
CA PRO A 488 7.53 11.22 -29.31
C PRO A 488 6.45 11.13 -30.40
N GLY A 489 5.62 10.08 -30.36
CA GLY A 489 4.50 9.88 -31.30
C GLY A 489 3.34 10.86 -31.15
N ASN A 490 3.30 11.66 -30.07
CA ASN A 490 2.20 12.57 -29.75
C ASN A 490 2.48 14.03 -30.15
N ALA A 491 3.46 14.28 -31.01
CA ALA A 491 3.85 15.65 -31.36
C ALA A 491 2.70 16.55 -31.82
N ALA A 492 1.76 16.02 -32.61
CA ALA A 492 0.57 16.77 -33.06
C ALA A 492 -0.42 17.07 -31.92
N ILE A 493 -0.56 16.14 -30.96
CA ILE A 493 -1.42 16.30 -29.77
C ILE A 493 -0.79 17.35 -28.85
N ALA A 494 0.51 17.24 -28.60
CA ALA A 494 1.26 18.22 -27.82
C ALA A 494 1.10 19.63 -28.43
N ALA A 495 1.37 19.81 -29.73
CA ALA A 495 1.22 21.11 -30.39
C ALA A 495 -0.19 21.71 -30.26
N ARG A 496 -1.24 20.88 -30.19
CA ARG A 496 -2.64 21.33 -30.05
C ARG A 496 -3.00 21.75 -28.63
N HIS A 497 -2.53 21.01 -27.61
CA HIS A 497 -2.99 21.18 -26.23
C HIS A 497 -2.01 21.94 -25.33
N LEU A 498 -0.74 22.07 -25.73
CA LEU A 498 0.29 22.76 -24.95
C LEU A 498 -0.05 24.23 -24.65
N PRO A 499 -0.61 25.05 -25.58
CA PRO A 499 -0.96 26.44 -25.27
C PRO A 499 -1.96 26.54 -24.10
N PHE A 500 -3.03 25.73 -24.14
CA PHE A 500 -4.03 25.70 -23.06
C PHE A 500 -3.43 25.21 -21.73
N TYR A 501 -2.54 24.21 -21.78
CA TYR A 501 -1.85 23.73 -20.58
C TYR A 501 -1.00 24.83 -19.94
N ILE A 502 -0.28 25.61 -20.75
CA ILE A 502 0.59 26.69 -20.28
C ILE A 502 -0.22 27.84 -19.69
N ASP A 503 -1.35 28.20 -20.30
CA ASP A 503 -2.27 29.19 -19.74
C ASP A 503 -2.75 28.79 -18.35
N ASN A 504 -3.11 27.51 -18.15
CA ASN A 504 -3.50 26.99 -16.82
C ASN A 504 -2.31 26.95 -15.84
N LEU A 505 -1.13 26.51 -16.28
CA LEU A 505 0.08 26.49 -15.48
C LEU A 505 0.40 27.88 -14.90
N PHE A 506 0.21 28.91 -15.72
CA PHE A 506 0.39 30.30 -15.34
C PHE A 506 -0.78 30.90 -14.55
N ALA A 507 -1.98 30.34 -14.64
CA ALA A 507 -3.14 30.78 -13.87
C ALA A 507 -3.11 30.25 -12.43
N VAL A 508 -2.52 29.06 -12.21
CA VAL A 508 -2.47 28.39 -10.91
C VAL A 508 -1.18 28.68 -10.12
N PHE A 509 -0.13 29.16 -10.78
CA PHE A 509 1.10 29.64 -10.12
C PHE A 509 0.98 31.14 -9.81
N PRO A 510 1.30 31.60 -8.58
CA PRO A 510 1.99 30.88 -7.51
C PRO A 510 1.10 30.26 -6.41
N ASP A 511 -0.22 30.41 -6.47
CA ASP A 511 -1.10 30.12 -5.34
C ASP A 511 -1.30 28.63 -5.06
N ASN A 512 -1.40 27.80 -6.11
CA ASN A 512 -1.71 26.37 -6.00
C ASN A 512 -0.56 25.46 -6.48
N LEU A 513 0.52 26.05 -6.99
CA LEU A 513 1.68 25.32 -7.48
C LEU A 513 2.96 25.85 -6.84
N SER A 514 3.78 24.96 -6.29
CA SER A 514 5.07 25.38 -5.74
C SER A 514 6.04 25.84 -6.83
N ALA A 515 6.97 26.74 -6.48
CA ALA A 515 8.03 27.19 -7.39
C ALA A 515 8.83 26.02 -8.01
N ARG A 516 9.03 24.94 -7.24
CA ARG A 516 9.72 23.73 -7.74
C ARG A 516 8.88 23.01 -8.80
N GLN A 517 7.59 22.79 -8.54
CA GLN A 517 6.68 22.12 -9.47
C GLN A 517 6.53 22.94 -10.75
N PHE A 518 6.36 24.27 -10.64
CA PHE A 518 6.31 25.15 -11.81
C PHE A 518 7.57 25.04 -12.67
N ARG A 519 8.76 25.16 -12.05
CA ARG A 519 10.05 25.05 -12.75
C ARG A 519 10.19 23.71 -13.48
N LEU A 520 9.85 22.62 -12.81
CA LEU A 520 9.92 21.27 -13.41
C LEU A 520 8.95 21.13 -14.59
N ALA A 521 7.72 21.60 -14.43
CA ALA A 521 6.69 21.57 -15.47
C ALA A 521 7.13 22.36 -16.70
N PHE A 522 7.58 23.61 -16.50
CA PHE A 522 8.01 24.49 -17.57
C PHE A 522 9.29 23.97 -18.26
N LYS A 523 10.27 23.46 -17.48
CA LYS A 523 11.46 22.77 -18.02
C LYS A 523 11.05 21.62 -18.95
N THR A 524 10.06 20.82 -18.54
CA THR A 524 9.56 19.68 -19.31
C THR A 524 8.89 20.13 -20.61
N VAL A 525 8.05 21.18 -20.55
CA VAL A 525 7.40 21.79 -21.71
C VAL A 525 8.43 22.28 -22.75
N ILE A 526 9.48 22.98 -22.32
CA ILE A 526 10.53 23.42 -23.24
C ILE A 526 11.30 22.23 -23.81
N LYS A 527 11.62 21.22 -23.00
CA LYS A 527 12.29 20.00 -23.50
C LYS A 527 11.46 19.27 -24.57
N VAL A 528 10.13 19.27 -24.44
CA VAL A 528 9.22 18.67 -25.43
C VAL A 528 9.10 19.50 -26.71
N THR A 529 9.32 20.81 -26.64
CA THR A 529 9.21 21.72 -27.79
C THR A 529 10.55 22.04 -28.45
N ALA A 530 11.67 21.72 -27.80
CA ALA A 530 13.02 21.93 -28.30
C ALA A 530 13.61 20.66 -28.96
N PRO A 531 14.65 20.78 -29.80
CA PRO A 531 15.29 19.62 -30.43
C PRO A 531 15.88 18.64 -29.38
N PRO A 532 15.82 17.32 -29.62
CA PRO A 532 15.51 16.63 -30.88
C PRO A 532 14.03 16.25 -31.07
N SER A 533 13.09 16.88 -30.37
CA SER A 533 11.67 16.52 -30.46
C SER A 533 11.06 16.74 -31.86
N LEU A 534 10.04 15.96 -32.20
CA LEU A 534 9.28 16.13 -33.45
C LEU A 534 8.41 17.41 -33.44
N VAL A 535 8.04 17.90 -32.25
CA VAL A 535 7.32 19.17 -32.09
C VAL A 535 8.19 20.34 -32.55
N ALA A 536 9.48 20.34 -32.19
CA ALA A 536 10.43 21.37 -32.62
C ALA A 536 10.52 21.51 -34.15
N ASN A 537 10.33 20.42 -34.89
CA ASN A 537 10.35 20.45 -36.35
C ASN A 537 9.04 21.02 -36.94
N SER A 538 7.91 20.71 -36.30
CA SER A 538 6.58 21.13 -36.77
C SER A 538 6.25 22.57 -36.37
N GLN A 539 6.73 23.00 -35.21
CA GLN A 539 6.47 24.30 -34.59
C GLN A 539 7.79 24.90 -34.07
N PRO A 540 8.71 25.33 -34.95
CA PRO A 540 10.05 25.76 -34.56
C PRO A 540 10.09 27.03 -33.70
N LEU A 541 9.08 27.89 -33.81
CA LEU A 541 8.98 29.14 -33.05
C LEU A 541 8.37 28.96 -31.66
N LEU A 542 7.78 27.80 -31.37
CA LEU A 542 7.03 27.58 -30.14
C LEU A 542 7.91 27.76 -28.88
N PRO A 543 9.12 27.18 -28.76
CA PRO A 543 9.98 27.43 -27.60
C PRO A 543 10.23 28.91 -27.32
N SER A 544 10.54 29.69 -28.37
CA SER A 544 10.85 31.12 -28.24
C SER A 544 9.62 31.93 -27.82
N ILE A 545 8.43 31.61 -28.33
CA ILE A 545 7.16 32.21 -27.88
C ILE A 545 6.90 31.91 -26.40
N LEU A 546 7.14 30.67 -25.97
CA LEU A 546 6.92 30.29 -24.57
C LEU A 546 7.90 31.02 -23.62
N LEU A 547 9.15 31.17 -24.03
CA LEU A 547 10.14 31.94 -23.29
C LEU A 547 9.81 33.42 -23.25
N GLU A 548 9.28 33.99 -24.33
CA GLU A 548 8.81 35.38 -24.39
C GLU A 548 7.67 35.62 -23.39
N VAL A 549 6.67 34.74 -23.35
CA VAL A 549 5.59 34.80 -22.36
C VAL A 549 6.13 34.70 -20.93
N LEU A 550 7.08 33.77 -20.67
CA LEU A 550 7.71 33.62 -19.36
C LEU A 550 8.51 34.88 -18.96
N HIS A 551 9.23 35.45 -19.91
CA HIS A 551 10.04 36.66 -19.72
C HIS A 551 9.16 37.87 -19.39
N GLU A 552 8.09 38.11 -20.14
CA GLU A 552 7.13 39.19 -19.88
C GLU A 552 6.45 39.03 -18.51
N ARG A 553 6.09 37.79 -18.14
CA ARG A 553 5.53 37.48 -16.82
C ARG A 553 6.54 37.74 -15.71
N ALA A 554 7.80 37.35 -15.88
CA ALA A 554 8.86 37.58 -14.90
C ALA A 554 9.11 39.07 -14.63
N LEU A 555 9.08 39.91 -15.66
CA LEU A 555 9.20 41.37 -15.51
C LEU A 555 8.09 41.95 -14.63
N ASN A 556 6.85 41.48 -14.82
CA ASN A 556 5.67 41.99 -14.13
C ASN A 556 5.33 41.28 -12.80
N ALA A 557 6.02 40.17 -12.48
CA ALA A 557 5.75 39.35 -11.30
C ALA A 557 6.10 40.03 -9.96
N SER A 558 5.54 39.50 -8.87
CA SER A 558 5.77 40.03 -7.52
C SER A 558 7.17 39.69 -6.98
N ASP A 559 7.77 40.63 -6.25
CA ASP A 559 8.97 40.39 -5.42
C ASP A 559 8.63 39.82 -4.03
N LYS A 560 7.34 39.66 -3.71
CA LYS A 560 6.93 39.10 -2.42
C LYS A 560 7.42 37.65 -2.30
N MET A 561 7.93 37.29 -1.12
CA MET A 561 8.36 35.93 -0.84
C MET A 561 7.17 34.97 -0.93
N LEU A 562 7.37 33.86 -1.65
CA LEU A 562 6.37 32.81 -1.71
C LEU A 562 6.33 32.03 -0.38
N PRO A 563 5.16 31.51 0.00
CA PRO A 563 5.07 30.60 1.14
C PRO A 563 5.97 29.39 0.90
N GLN A 564 6.80 29.02 1.88
CA GLN A 564 7.55 27.77 1.80
C GLN A 564 6.57 26.60 1.92
N SER A 565 6.48 25.78 0.87
CA SER A 565 5.68 24.55 0.93
C SER A 565 6.27 23.62 1.99
N THR A 566 5.50 23.34 3.04
CA THR A 566 5.84 22.40 4.11
C THR A 566 5.67 20.93 3.68
N GLN A 567 5.23 20.65 2.45
CA GLN A 567 4.79 19.31 2.04
C GLN A 567 5.79 18.51 1.17
N GLY A 568 7.04 18.97 1.01
CA GLY A 568 8.07 18.28 0.21
C GLY A 568 9.18 17.56 1.00
N ALA A 569 9.05 17.34 2.31
CA ALA A 569 10.17 16.96 3.18
C ALA A 569 10.43 15.44 3.34
N ALA A 570 9.98 14.58 2.42
CA ALA A 570 10.11 13.12 2.57
C ALA A 570 10.82 12.40 1.41
N GLY A 571 11.83 13.05 0.82
CA GLY A 571 12.87 12.39 0.02
C GLY A 571 14.23 12.62 0.69
N ALA A 572 14.89 11.53 1.12
CA ALA A 572 16.21 11.61 1.73
C ALA A 572 17.22 12.35 0.82
N HIS A 573 17.94 13.30 1.41
CA HIS A 573 19.12 14.01 0.88
C HIS A 573 18.95 15.10 -0.21
N GLN A 574 17.93 15.95 -0.17
CA GLN A 574 17.96 17.22 -0.93
C GLN A 574 17.52 18.40 -0.04
N GLY A 575 18.40 19.40 0.11
CA GLY A 575 18.30 20.49 1.07
C GLY A 575 17.03 21.35 0.91
N LEU A 576 16.64 22.02 2.00
CA LEU A 576 15.62 23.07 2.00
C LEU A 576 15.91 24.06 0.87
N ALA A 577 15.07 24.06 -0.17
CA ALA A 577 15.21 25.02 -1.25
C ALA A 577 15.10 26.45 -0.66
N PRO A 578 15.98 27.38 -1.04
CA PRO A 578 15.95 28.74 -0.52
C PRO A 578 14.59 29.41 -0.82
N PRO A 579 14.08 30.27 0.07
CA PRO A 579 12.84 31.01 -0.19
C PRO A 579 13.02 31.90 -1.41
N VAL A 580 12.10 31.78 -2.37
CA VAL A 580 12.11 32.55 -3.62
C VAL A 580 10.82 33.37 -3.76
N SER A 581 10.90 34.52 -4.43
CA SER A 581 9.73 35.26 -4.88
C SER A 581 9.15 34.64 -6.16
N GLU A 582 7.94 35.05 -6.53
CA GLU A 582 7.33 34.69 -7.82
C GLU A 582 8.27 35.05 -8.98
N ARG A 583 8.79 36.29 -9.00
CA ARG A 583 9.77 36.74 -10.01
C ARG A 583 11.00 35.84 -10.05
N ALA A 584 11.60 35.54 -8.90
CA ALA A 584 12.80 34.70 -8.84
C ALA A 584 12.51 33.26 -9.31
N ALA A 585 11.34 32.72 -9.01
CA ALA A 585 10.92 31.40 -9.47
C ALA A 585 10.75 31.32 -11.00
N LEU A 586 10.16 32.35 -11.62
CA LEU A 586 10.01 32.44 -13.08
C LEU A 586 11.38 32.57 -13.77
N ILE A 587 12.29 33.38 -13.21
CA ILE A 587 13.66 33.53 -13.73
C ILE A 587 14.41 32.20 -13.62
N LEU A 588 14.31 31.50 -12.48
CA LEU A 588 14.92 30.18 -12.32
C LEU A 588 14.34 29.14 -13.30
N ALA A 589 13.04 29.20 -13.60
CA ALA A 589 12.43 28.35 -14.63
C ALA A 589 13.01 28.64 -16.01
N LEU A 590 13.25 29.91 -16.33
CA LEU A 590 13.87 30.32 -17.59
C LEU A 590 15.31 29.80 -17.68
N ILE A 591 16.10 29.96 -16.61
CA ILE A 591 17.47 29.42 -16.51
C ILE A 591 17.50 27.90 -16.73
N ASP A 592 16.58 27.17 -16.09
CA ASP A 592 16.50 25.70 -16.20
C ASP A 592 16.23 25.20 -17.63
N THR A 593 15.79 26.08 -18.54
CA THR A 593 15.42 25.71 -19.91
C THR A 593 16.52 25.95 -20.94
N LEU A 594 17.53 26.79 -20.62
CA LEU A 594 18.56 27.23 -21.56
C LEU A 594 19.29 26.05 -22.22
N CYS A 595 19.54 24.97 -21.48
CA CYS A 595 20.26 23.79 -21.96
C CYS A 595 19.58 23.05 -23.12
N PHE A 596 18.30 23.27 -23.38
CA PHE A 596 17.53 22.55 -24.40
C PHE A 596 17.37 23.33 -25.71
N LEU A 597 17.57 24.65 -25.68
CA LEU A 597 17.28 25.54 -26.80
C LEU A 597 18.17 25.26 -28.02
N ARG A 598 17.75 25.67 -29.21
CA ARG A 598 18.65 25.69 -30.37
C ARG A 598 19.77 26.69 -30.11
N VAL A 599 20.92 26.48 -30.76
CA VAL A 599 22.08 27.38 -30.59
C VAL A 599 21.70 28.83 -30.95
N GLU A 600 20.88 29.01 -32.00
CA GLU A 600 20.38 30.33 -32.43
C GLU A 600 19.54 31.01 -31.34
N ASP A 601 18.55 30.30 -30.79
CA ASP A 601 17.72 30.81 -29.68
C ASP A 601 18.56 31.05 -28.41
N LEU A 602 19.53 30.17 -28.14
CA LEU A 602 20.40 30.26 -26.96
C LEU A 602 21.26 31.53 -27.00
N GLU A 603 21.81 31.90 -28.16
CA GLU A 603 22.57 33.15 -28.33
C GLU A 603 21.73 34.40 -27.99
N GLU A 604 20.43 34.37 -28.31
CA GLU A 604 19.48 35.45 -28.01
C GLU A 604 19.08 35.45 -26.53
N TRP A 605 18.77 34.28 -25.97
CA TRP A 605 18.20 34.16 -24.63
C TRP A 605 19.23 34.29 -23.50
N LEU A 606 20.52 34.00 -23.73
CA LEU A 606 21.59 34.18 -22.75
C LEU A 606 21.66 35.62 -22.18
N PRO A 607 21.78 36.69 -22.98
CA PRO A 607 21.81 38.05 -22.48
C PRO A 607 20.48 38.52 -21.88
N LEU A 608 19.33 38.09 -22.42
CA LEU A 608 18.02 38.44 -21.87
C LEU A 608 17.83 37.88 -20.46
N THR A 609 18.20 36.61 -20.26
CA THR A 609 18.16 35.94 -18.96
C THR A 609 19.10 36.62 -17.95
N ALA A 610 20.32 36.96 -18.39
CA ALA A 610 21.29 37.66 -17.55
C ALA A 610 20.76 39.02 -17.06
N ASN A 611 20.13 39.79 -17.95
CA ASN A 611 19.50 41.06 -17.59
C ASN A 611 18.33 40.88 -16.61
N LEU A 612 17.51 39.84 -16.79
CA LEU A 612 16.39 39.55 -15.88
C LEU A 612 16.86 39.28 -14.44
N ILE A 613 18.00 38.60 -14.24
CA ILE A 613 18.54 38.32 -12.90
C ILE A 613 18.72 39.62 -12.09
N HIS A 614 19.13 40.71 -12.73
CA HIS A 614 19.37 42.00 -12.07
C HIS A 614 18.09 42.77 -11.75
N THR A 615 16.94 42.36 -12.27
CA THR A 615 15.63 42.91 -11.88
C THR A 615 15.20 42.48 -10.48
N ILE A 616 15.80 41.40 -9.94
CA ILE A 616 15.55 40.93 -8.57
C ILE A 616 16.15 41.91 -7.56
N ARG A 617 15.32 42.46 -6.67
CA ARG A 617 15.73 43.44 -5.65
C ARG A 617 16.54 42.82 -4.51
N THR A 618 16.21 41.58 -4.13
CA THR A 618 16.83 40.90 -2.99
C THR A 618 18.17 40.27 -3.40
N PRO A 619 19.30 40.64 -2.77
CA PRO A 619 20.63 40.17 -3.17
C PRO A 619 20.82 38.66 -2.98
N GLU A 620 20.22 38.08 -1.93
CA GLU A 620 20.30 36.64 -1.66
C GLU A 620 19.63 35.81 -2.77
N MET A 621 18.42 36.19 -3.19
CA MET A 621 17.70 35.52 -4.28
C MET A 621 18.40 35.71 -5.63
N ARG A 622 19.01 36.88 -5.84
CA ARG A 622 19.86 37.13 -7.01
C ARG A 622 21.05 36.18 -7.04
N GLY A 623 21.72 36.01 -5.89
CA GLY A 623 22.82 35.05 -5.73
C GLY A 623 22.42 33.63 -6.11
N VAL A 624 21.24 33.17 -5.65
CA VAL A 624 20.69 31.84 -6.02
C VAL A 624 20.49 31.72 -7.54
N CYS A 625 19.98 32.76 -8.21
CA CYS A 625 19.79 32.74 -9.66
C CYS A 625 21.13 32.74 -10.41
N ILE A 626 22.14 33.49 -9.94
CA ILE A 626 23.50 33.50 -10.51
C ILE A 626 24.16 32.13 -10.37
N GLU A 627 24.08 31.52 -9.19
CA GLU A 627 24.63 30.19 -8.93
C GLU A 627 23.97 29.15 -9.84
N ARG A 628 22.63 29.18 -9.94
CA ARG A 628 21.90 28.27 -10.82
C ARG A 628 22.20 28.50 -12.30
N PHE A 629 22.39 29.74 -12.72
CA PHE A 629 22.79 30.08 -14.08
C PHE A 629 24.14 29.47 -14.41
N TRP A 630 25.11 29.62 -13.51
CA TRP A 630 26.43 29.01 -13.65
C TRP A 630 26.34 27.48 -13.70
N GLU A 631 25.57 26.88 -12.79
CA GLU A 631 25.35 25.43 -12.76
C GLU A 631 24.73 24.92 -14.06
N ALA A 632 23.74 25.61 -14.62
CA ALA A 632 23.14 25.24 -15.90
C ALA A 632 24.19 25.19 -17.02
N LEU A 633 25.12 26.15 -17.07
CA LEU A 633 26.22 26.16 -18.05
C LEU A 633 27.27 25.06 -17.80
N SER A 634 27.52 24.68 -16.54
CA SER A 634 28.63 23.77 -16.16
C SER A 634 28.21 22.33 -15.88
N SER A 635 26.91 22.03 -15.79
CA SER A 635 26.35 20.74 -15.33
C SER A 635 26.53 19.58 -16.32
N GLY A 636 26.96 19.85 -17.55
CA GLY A 636 27.10 18.83 -18.60
C GLY A 636 25.77 18.42 -19.25
N GLU A 637 24.66 19.11 -18.98
CA GLU A 637 23.37 18.88 -19.66
C GLU A 637 23.38 19.33 -21.14
N MET A 638 24.35 20.15 -21.55
CA MET A 638 24.47 20.69 -22.91
C MET A 638 25.30 19.77 -23.83
N ASP A 639 24.95 19.74 -25.12
CA ASP A 639 25.81 19.15 -26.14
C ASP A 639 27.01 20.05 -26.46
N VAL A 640 27.94 19.55 -27.30
CA VAL A 640 29.20 20.23 -27.61
C VAL A 640 28.98 21.61 -28.23
N GLU A 641 28.00 21.74 -29.12
CA GLU A 641 27.72 22.99 -29.83
C GLU A 641 27.12 24.06 -28.91
N ARG A 642 26.12 23.68 -28.09
CA ARG A 642 25.54 24.59 -27.07
C ARG A 642 26.57 24.98 -26.03
N ALA A 643 27.36 24.03 -25.54
CA ALA A 643 28.41 24.30 -24.56
C ALA A 643 29.46 25.26 -25.13
N HIS A 644 29.87 25.09 -26.39
CA HIS A 644 30.80 26.01 -27.06
C HIS A 644 30.23 27.43 -27.18
N CYS A 645 28.94 27.56 -27.54
CA CYS A 645 28.24 28.84 -27.58
C CYS A 645 28.26 29.53 -26.21
N CYS A 646 27.86 28.82 -25.15
CA CYS A 646 27.83 29.35 -23.79
C CYS A 646 29.21 29.75 -23.26
N VAL A 647 30.25 28.92 -23.48
CA VAL A 647 31.62 29.22 -23.07
C VAL A 647 32.15 30.45 -23.81
N THR A 648 31.91 30.54 -25.12
CA THR A 648 32.31 31.69 -25.93
C THR A 648 31.63 32.96 -25.44
N TRP A 649 30.31 32.90 -25.20
CA TRP A 649 29.58 34.03 -24.68
C TRP A 649 30.07 34.46 -23.29
N TRP A 650 30.28 33.50 -22.39
CA TRP A 650 30.75 33.74 -21.02
C TRP A 650 32.17 34.33 -20.97
N SER A 651 33.10 33.82 -21.80
CA SER A 651 34.52 34.19 -21.74
C SER A 651 34.91 35.36 -22.64
N THR A 652 34.30 35.52 -23.82
CA THR A 652 34.77 36.49 -24.83
C THR A 652 33.72 37.52 -25.24
N ARG A 653 32.42 37.30 -24.98
CA ARG A 653 31.34 38.26 -25.33
C ARG A 653 30.77 39.03 -24.13
N GLY A 654 31.49 39.09 -23.02
CA GLY A 654 31.09 39.86 -21.83
C GLY A 654 29.98 39.23 -20.99
N GLY A 655 29.64 37.96 -21.22
CA GLY A 655 28.54 37.28 -20.52
C GLY A 655 28.79 37.13 -19.02
N ARG A 656 30.03 36.89 -18.61
CA ARG A 656 30.42 36.84 -17.19
C ARG A 656 30.10 38.14 -16.47
N GLU A 657 30.52 39.27 -17.05
CA GLU A 657 30.31 40.60 -16.48
C GLU A 657 28.81 40.92 -16.40
N LEU A 658 28.07 40.57 -17.45
CA LEU A 658 26.63 40.77 -17.52
C LEU A 658 25.87 39.99 -16.45
N VAL A 659 26.23 38.74 -16.18
CA VAL A 659 25.56 37.90 -15.15
C VAL A 659 25.94 38.34 -13.74
N LEU A 660 27.22 38.65 -13.48
CA LEU A 660 27.69 38.98 -12.13
C LEU A 660 27.35 40.42 -11.71
N PHE A 661 27.45 41.38 -12.62
CA PHE A 661 27.42 42.81 -12.30
C PHE A 661 26.29 43.57 -13.01
N GLY A 662 25.75 43.04 -14.11
CA GLY A 662 24.66 43.65 -14.86
C GLY A 662 25.13 44.81 -15.74
N ASN A 663 24.16 45.53 -16.34
CA ASN A 663 24.42 46.66 -17.24
C ASN A 663 24.85 47.96 -16.55
N THR A 664 25.24 47.92 -15.26
CA THR A 664 25.89 49.08 -14.66
C THR A 664 27.25 49.24 -15.31
N ALA A 665 27.34 50.18 -16.25
CA ALA A 665 28.61 50.78 -16.61
C ALA A 665 29.33 51.13 -15.29
N PRO A 666 30.64 50.87 -15.16
CA PRO A 666 31.37 51.39 -14.03
C PRO A 666 31.24 52.91 -14.10
N ASP A 667 30.39 53.48 -13.24
CA ASP A 667 30.32 54.92 -13.06
C ASP A 667 31.75 55.37 -12.76
N ALA A 668 32.30 56.08 -13.72
CA ALA A 668 33.57 56.77 -13.62
C ALA A 668 33.38 57.95 -12.66
N ASP A 669 33.17 57.67 -11.37
CA ASP A 669 33.27 58.64 -10.28
C ASP A 669 33.27 57.96 -8.90
N SER A 670 34.37 57.26 -8.62
CA SER A 670 34.93 57.23 -7.26
C SER A 670 36.39 56.82 -7.34
N GLY A 671 37.29 57.81 -7.39
CA GLY A 671 38.71 57.59 -7.28
C GLY A 671 39.09 57.07 -5.89
N SER A 672 39.73 55.89 -5.83
CA SER A 672 41.00 55.68 -5.13
C SER A 672 41.39 54.19 -5.09
N HIS A 673 42.58 53.89 -5.59
CA HIS A 673 43.45 52.73 -5.31
C HIS A 673 43.14 51.33 -5.89
N ALA A 674 43.74 51.10 -7.06
CA ALA A 674 44.66 49.99 -7.42
C ALA A 674 44.30 48.53 -7.07
N GLU A 675 44.05 47.69 -8.10
CA GLU A 675 44.98 46.62 -8.50
C GLU A 675 44.58 45.95 -9.84
N GLY A 676 45.43 46.14 -10.85
CA GLY A 676 45.89 45.10 -11.79
C GLY A 676 44.92 44.41 -12.75
N ALA A 677 44.80 44.94 -13.97
CA ALA A 677 44.46 44.15 -15.15
C ALA A 677 45.55 43.11 -15.45
N TYR A 678 45.18 41.84 -15.66
CA TYR A 678 46.06 40.84 -16.26
C TYR A 678 45.39 40.20 -17.48
N MET A 679 45.91 40.59 -18.65
CA MET A 679 45.64 40.00 -19.95
C MET A 679 46.47 38.72 -20.16
N SER A 680 45.80 37.71 -20.73
CA SER A 680 46.23 36.78 -21.78
C SER A 680 47.70 36.29 -21.86
N GLY A 681 47.86 34.98 -21.65
CA GLY A 681 48.54 34.08 -22.61
C GLY A 681 50.06 33.94 -22.53
N ALA A 682 50.54 32.76 -22.10
CA ALA A 682 51.81 32.20 -22.56
C ALA A 682 51.86 30.68 -22.37
N VAL A 683 52.25 29.99 -23.44
CA VAL A 683 52.46 28.55 -23.62
C VAL A 683 53.49 28.02 -22.60
N GLY A 684 53.13 26.98 -21.84
CA GLY A 684 54.01 26.32 -20.87
C GLY A 684 54.94 25.31 -21.54
N GLY A 685 56.25 25.58 -21.44
CA GLY A 685 57.32 24.71 -21.91
C GLY A 685 57.62 23.53 -20.98
N VAL A 686 58.06 22.45 -21.63
CA VAL A 686 58.57 21.15 -21.18
C VAL A 686 59.33 21.16 -19.83
N ALA A 687 58.96 20.23 -18.94
CA ALA A 687 59.69 19.90 -17.72
C ALA A 687 60.83 18.89 -18.01
N PRO A 688 62.02 19.01 -17.39
CA PRO A 688 63.08 18.03 -17.53
C PRO A 688 62.93 16.89 -16.51
N GLU A 689 63.26 15.68 -16.96
CA GLU A 689 63.37 14.46 -16.17
C GLU A 689 64.39 14.58 -15.02
N SER A 690 64.14 13.88 -13.91
CA SER A 690 65.22 13.35 -13.08
C SER A 690 64.82 12.00 -12.47
N LYS A 691 65.72 11.03 -12.67
CA LYS A 691 65.66 9.64 -12.24
C LYS A 691 65.73 9.48 -10.73
N LEU A 692 64.84 8.64 -10.18
CA LEU A 692 65.17 7.40 -9.45
C LEU A 692 63.89 6.62 -9.16
#